data_AF-A0AAU9VWB3-F1
#
_entry.id   AF-A0AAU9VWB3-F1
#
_cell.length_a   1.000
_cell.length_b   1.000
_cell.length_c   1.000
_cell.angle_alpha   90.00
_cell.angle_beta   90.00
_cell.angle_gamma   90.00
#
_symmetry.space_group_name_H-M   'P 1'
#
loop_
_entity.id
_entity.type
_entity.pdbx_description
1 polymer ?
#
loop_
_entity_poly.entity_id
_entity_poly.type
_entity_poly.pdbx_seq_one_letter_code
_entity_poly.pdbx_strand_id
1 'polypeptide(L)'
;RCERKCIFGKKLASETCVCYHGYWGLECSNTCPGGAANPCNNNGMCNVITGECECNVNYNGTQDCGKSQPLCNKFPGSHFPLWIGDRCDIKCVFGAADPDDRNLCICMEGYWGSDCSQICPGGLLNICGGHGWCDSSTGHCQCQVNWRGNENCSSCSPGWNGTDCQFAVELVTGITSQTVLFYLQSGRFPYWIGSRCNTRCVFGYPRPDINSTDGVSCKCEQNYWGVDCANLCPGGLRETCNGHGVCSVTNGTCECEPHWKGNISAEYNAPIDENNSVSPIPCSRCTPGWTGADCAIAEDSSILDNSSIPRIAINFGDPHFTSVTGVNFHFEAPGAYHLFNSSIVDAQVLIVPCNNRVSCRRISEVSLRTSKTELSVRYNDFETVVSSLFDKTSNTPQELSKSDEWVEDADIRYRWLTDNILEVRIQDEIQFNILSYYGTIGTAIEVLKQRDQTDGICGEKESSWIRQQGNQSLTSENQIADTSNNDTTDQQGLTQATIQKRLITRFRIMEKDNSLTTKYASRSYSGAGYMLEFSSGNTAVMYASNTSLPVLDEFTVEIWVCLTNAGESVARFCSSDQRNNTEPVTGSHAVFSVVTAIGDFAIVCNDGLQVKWDKEKFITDINLYEGVWTHLAVTWRTIDGRMQAFVYSNGKHRQSTTYGIKNGKQFSFNGLFILGRYMRGYMVDSEYDMLGALDELKVWQYAKTMEQIRASMSVKFEDYREGLVLNVPFDEGMGQTTVGYLYSPISVEVALSLFEAQVVNVTNIHLFIHSGDYPGWAPSGVHLSPLANYSLAFLNKTLEGKALEKCYESFYEGKLQEHCSPKLVSQALFYYESCLADIADSGSLAHSKLSVSLFGFYCQKVLGIKECLLHGTYDAFLRCPGDDDKQTKFTPLEIIVTTVSSLLFLLFLLIILILVCRRRKRRKSEVEQIYLHEAGGERSHKYVAEDEGDHPQAYSMRQMLDEYDFEPDMDDSPHDTPSVMRKPLVRNPAGGVLPEGEEESAV
;
A
#
# COMPACT_ATOMS: atom_id res chain seq x y z
N ARG A 1 -2.47 -14.97 -54.34
CA ARG A 1 -1.03 -14.94 -53.99
C ARG A 1 -0.98 -15.14 -52.49
N CYS A 2 -0.21 -16.10 -51.98
CA CYS A 2 -0.07 -16.26 -50.52
C CYS A 2 0.82 -15.13 -49.99
N GLU A 3 0.37 -14.42 -48.96
CA GLU A 3 1.21 -13.41 -48.32
C GLU A 3 2.33 -14.07 -47.54
N ARG A 4 3.57 -13.57 -47.69
CA ARG A 4 4.67 -13.93 -46.79
C ARG A 4 4.37 -13.46 -45.37
N LYS A 5 4.54 -14.37 -44.42
CA LYS A 5 4.35 -14.15 -42.98
C LYS A 5 5.72 -13.98 -42.33
N CYS A 6 5.97 -12.85 -41.68
CA CYS A 6 7.17 -12.67 -40.87
C CYS A 6 6.88 -13.22 -39.46
N ILE A 7 7.54 -14.31 -39.07
CA ILE A 7 7.24 -15.01 -37.81
C ILE A 7 7.90 -14.29 -36.63
N PHE A 8 9.23 -14.18 -36.63
CA PHE A 8 10.00 -13.41 -35.65
C PHE A 8 10.68 -12.22 -36.31
N GLY A 9 9.89 -11.36 -36.95
CA GLY A 9 10.38 -10.16 -37.63
C GLY A 9 9.28 -9.21 -38.09
N LYS A 10 9.66 -7.98 -38.45
CA LYS A 10 8.75 -6.95 -38.94
C LYS A 10 8.65 -6.97 -40.47
N LYS A 11 7.42 -6.99 -41.00
CA LYS A 11 7.14 -6.87 -42.45
C LYS A 11 7.34 -5.41 -42.90
N LEU A 12 8.09 -5.21 -43.98
CA LEU A 12 8.20 -3.90 -44.66
C LEU A 12 7.16 -3.78 -45.77
N ALA A 13 6.88 -2.55 -46.20
CA ALA A 13 5.94 -2.23 -47.28
C ALA A 13 6.30 -2.86 -48.64
N SER A 14 7.53 -3.38 -48.78
CA SER A 14 8.06 -4.10 -49.95
C SER A 14 7.82 -5.62 -49.94
N GLU A 15 6.93 -6.14 -49.08
CA GLU A 15 6.70 -7.58 -48.85
C GLU A 15 7.92 -8.40 -48.38
N THR A 16 8.93 -7.73 -47.82
CA THR A 16 10.15 -8.33 -47.27
C THR A 16 10.19 -8.23 -45.74
N CYS A 17 10.64 -9.29 -45.06
CA CYS A 17 10.78 -9.32 -43.61
C CYS A 17 12.15 -8.79 -43.13
N VAL A 18 12.16 -8.10 -41.99
CA VAL A 18 13.37 -7.77 -41.22
C VAL A 18 13.30 -8.51 -39.89
N CYS A 19 14.27 -9.40 -39.63
CA CYS A 19 14.22 -10.29 -38.49
C CYS A 19 14.59 -9.61 -37.17
N TYR A 20 13.96 -10.06 -36.08
CA TYR A 20 14.36 -9.70 -34.74
C TYR A 20 15.68 -10.36 -34.36
N HIS A 21 16.37 -9.81 -33.37
CA HIS A 21 17.68 -10.29 -32.94
C HIS A 21 17.65 -11.78 -32.59
N GLY A 22 18.62 -12.54 -33.13
CA GLY A 22 18.70 -13.99 -32.96
C GLY A 22 17.82 -14.83 -33.89
N TYR A 23 17.15 -14.22 -34.88
CA TYR A 23 16.38 -14.92 -35.92
C TYR A 23 16.83 -14.53 -37.34
N TRP A 24 16.60 -15.41 -38.30
CA TRP A 24 17.04 -15.25 -39.69
C TRP A 24 16.09 -15.92 -40.71
N GLY A 25 16.31 -15.58 -41.98
CA GLY A 25 15.62 -16.15 -43.14
C GLY A 25 14.52 -15.24 -43.69
N LEU A 26 14.03 -15.54 -44.90
CA LEU A 26 13.09 -14.68 -45.64
C LEU A 26 11.74 -14.43 -44.94
N GLU A 27 11.39 -15.30 -43.99
CA GLU A 27 10.19 -15.21 -43.13
C GLU A 27 10.54 -15.08 -41.63
N CYS A 28 11.83 -14.97 -41.30
CA CYS A 28 12.33 -14.89 -39.92
C CYS A 28 11.82 -16.04 -39.03
N SER A 29 11.71 -17.24 -39.60
CA SER A 29 11.24 -18.46 -38.95
C SER A 29 12.34 -19.20 -38.19
N ASN A 30 13.59 -18.96 -38.57
CA ASN A 30 14.73 -19.78 -38.14
C ASN A 30 15.51 -19.05 -37.04
N THR A 31 15.97 -19.80 -36.04
CA THR A 31 16.81 -19.27 -34.98
C THR A 31 18.29 -19.31 -35.38
N CYS A 32 19.06 -18.32 -34.96
CA CYS A 32 20.52 -18.32 -35.13
C CYS A 32 21.19 -19.43 -34.31
N PRO A 33 22.36 -19.96 -34.75
CA PRO A 33 23.20 -20.84 -33.92
C PRO A 33 23.48 -20.20 -32.54
N GLY A 34 23.53 -20.98 -31.46
CA GLY A 34 23.57 -20.47 -30.08
C GLY A 34 22.20 -20.04 -29.51
N GLY A 35 21.15 -19.96 -30.35
CA GLY A 35 19.78 -19.66 -29.95
C GLY A 35 19.45 -18.16 -29.94
N ALA A 36 18.15 -17.83 -29.81
CA ALA A 36 17.68 -16.45 -29.92
C ALA A 36 18.19 -15.53 -28.79
N ALA A 37 18.39 -16.10 -27.60
CA ALA A 37 18.88 -15.37 -26.43
C ALA A 37 20.40 -15.09 -26.49
N ASN A 38 21.17 -15.98 -27.12
CA ASN A 38 22.64 -15.89 -27.22
C ASN A 38 23.12 -16.21 -28.65
N PRO A 39 22.71 -15.44 -29.68
CA PRO A 39 23.06 -15.75 -31.05
C PRO A 39 24.58 -15.73 -31.24
N CYS A 40 25.08 -16.73 -31.97
CA CYS A 40 26.50 -17.02 -32.14
C CYS A 40 27.25 -17.14 -30.80
N ASN A 41 26.57 -17.68 -29.78
CA ASN A 41 27.03 -17.79 -28.39
C ASN A 41 27.59 -16.46 -27.83
N ASN A 42 27.05 -15.31 -28.26
CA ASN A 42 27.54 -13.94 -27.99
C ASN A 42 28.98 -13.66 -28.45
N ASN A 43 29.58 -14.54 -29.25
CA ASN A 43 30.96 -14.47 -29.73
C ASN A 43 31.08 -14.20 -31.24
N GLY A 44 29.98 -13.83 -31.90
CA GLY A 44 29.91 -13.42 -33.30
C GLY A 44 28.60 -12.72 -33.64
N MET A 45 28.43 -12.30 -34.88
CA MET A 45 27.16 -11.74 -35.38
C MET A 45 26.47 -12.70 -36.35
N CYS A 46 25.16 -12.90 -36.19
CA CYS A 46 24.37 -13.77 -37.05
C CYS A 46 23.88 -13.03 -38.30
N ASN A 47 24.09 -13.62 -39.47
CA ASN A 47 23.55 -13.11 -40.72
C ASN A 47 22.03 -13.33 -40.80
N VAL A 48 21.26 -12.25 -40.82
CA VAL A 48 19.78 -12.29 -40.81
C VAL A 48 19.13 -12.91 -42.05
N ILE A 49 19.89 -13.18 -43.12
CA ILE A 49 19.39 -13.83 -44.35
C ILE A 49 19.82 -15.30 -44.44
N THR A 50 21.06 -15.64 -44.07
CA THR A 50 21.62 -17.00 -44.22
C THR A 50 21.75 -17.79 -42.92
N GLY A 51 21.66 -17.15 -41.75
CA GLY A 51 21.82 -17.78 -40.44
C GLY A 51 23.26 -18.08 -40.04
N GLU A 52 24.23 -17.73 -40.88
CA GLU A 52 25.65 -17.99 -40.61
C GLU A 52 26.21 -16.98 -39.59
N CYS A 53 27.05 -17.47 -38.69
CA CYS A 53 27.71 -16.66 -37.68
C CYS A 53 29.07 -16.16 -38.16
N GLU A 54 29.26 -14.84 -38.20
CA GLU A 54 30.55 -14.20 -38.36
C GLU A 54 31.23 -14.07 -36.98
N CYS A 55 32.15 -14.98 -36.69
CA CYS A 55 32.78 -15.09 -35.37
C CYS A 55 33.90 -14.07 -35.16
N ASN A 56 33.99 -13.56 -33.92
CA ASN A 56 35.13 -12.77 -33.48
C ASN A 56 36.44 -13.58 -33.61
N VAL A 57 37.56 -12.89 -33.87
CA VAL A 57 38.85 -13.49 -34.29
C VAL A 57 39.35 -14.64 -33.41
N ASN A 58 39.01 -14.65 -32.11
CA ASN A 58 39.43 -15.67 -31.14
C ASN A 58 38.49 -16.89 -31.01
N TYR A 59 37.35 -16.88 -31.73
CA TYR A 59 36.30 -17.92 -31.66
C TYR A 59 36.01 -18.58 -33.03
N ASN A 60 36.83 -18.28 -34.04
CA ASN A 60 36.79 -18.94 -35.35
C ASN A 60 37.25 -20.40 -35.23
N GLY A 61 36.28 -21.30 -35.06
CA GLY A 61 36.53 -22.75 -34.91
C GLY A 61 35.27 -23.63 -35.01
N THR A 62 34.08 -23.07 -34.76
CA THR A 62 32.79 -23.73 -35.02
C THR A 62 31.78 -22.75 -35.60
N GLN A 63 30.77 -23.28 -36.30
CA GLN A 63 29.73 -22.52 -37.02
C GLN A 63 28.80 -21.70 -36.10
N ASP A 64 28.94 -21.85 -34.79
CA ASP A 64 28.23 -21.14 -33.72
C ASP A 64 29.16 -20.28 -32.83
N CYS A 65 30.44 -20.15 -33.18
CA CYS A 65 31.47 -19.44 -32.40
C CYS A 65 31.72 -20.00 -30.97
N GLY A 66 31.42 -21.28 -30.74
CA GLY A 66 31.40 -21.90 -29.41
C GLY A 66 32.68 -22.58 -28.89
N LYS A 67 33.78 -22.70 -29.65
CA LYS A 67 34.97 -23.48 -29.22
C LYS A 67 36.27 -22.69 -29.05
N SER A 68 36.76 -22.68 -27.81
CA SER A 68 38.10 -22.23 -27.40
C SER A 68 39.08 -23.37 -27.08
N GLN A 69 38.73 -24.62 -27.41
CA GLN A 69 39.46 -25.86 -27.02
C GLN A 69 41.00 -25.81 -27.10
N PRO A 70 41.67 -25.21 -28.11
CA PRO A 70 43.13 -25.13 -28.16
C PRO A 70 43.80 -24.28 -27.06
N LEU A 71 43.02 -23.57 -26.24
CA LEU A 71 43.53 -22.60 -25.27
C LEU A 71 43.67 -23.16 -23.84
N CYS A 72 43.34 -24.44 -23.59
CA CYS A 72 43.29 -24.97 -22.21
C CYS A 72 44.62 -24.84 -21.44
N ASN A 73 45.75 -24.98 -22.13
CA ASN A 73 47.10 -24.87 -21.56
C ASN A 73 47.69 -23.45 -21.62
N LYS A 74 46.93 -22.44 -22.09
CA LYS A 74 47.46 -21.09 -22.37
C LYS A 74 47.49 -20.16 -21.15
N PHE A 75 46.79 -20.51 -20.07
CA PHE A 75 46.70 -19.72 -18.84
C PHE A 75 47.05 -20.59 -17.62
N PRO A 76 48.34 -20.67 -17.23
CA PRO A 76 48.76 -21.48 -16.10
C PRO A 76 48.17 -20.98 -14.78
N GLY A 77 47.49 -21.85 -14.03
CA GLY A 77 46.94 -21.54 -12.71
C GLY A 77 45.49 -21.02 -12.69
N SER A 78 44.79 -20.93 -13.83
CA SER A 78 43.35 -20.62 -13.87
C SER A 78 42.55 -21.79 -14.47
N HIS A 79 41.40 -22.10 -13.86
CA HIS A 79 40.50 -23.15 -14.38
C HIS A 79 40.01 -22.83 -15.79
N PHE A 80 40.13 -23.80 -16.69
CA PHE A 80 39.68 -23.69 -18.07
C PHE A 80 38.40 -24.54 -18.29
N PRO A 81 37.37 -24.06 -19.02
CA PRO A 81 36.13 -24.80 -19.17
C PRO A 81 36.27 -26.08 -20.02
N LEU A 82 35.64 -27.16 -19.56
CA LEU A 82 35.32 -28.41 -20.30
C LEU A 82 36.48 -29.28 -20.80
N TRP A 83 37.69 -28.75 -20.98
CA TRP A 83 38.82 -29.47 -21.60
C TRP A 83 40.12 -29.32 -20.83
N ILE A 84 40.80 -30.46 -20.58
CA ILE A 84 42.07 -30.60 -19.88
C ILE A 84 43.03 -31.51 -20.68
N GLY A 85 44.14 -31.93 -20.05
CA GLY A 85 45.18 -32.75 -20.67
C GLY A 85 46.20 -31.94 -21.45
N ASP A 86 47.37 -32.52 -21.68
CA ASP A 86 48.50 -31.84 -22.35
C ASP A 86 48.19 -31.45 -23.80
N ARG A 87 47.16 -32.04 -24.40
CA ARG A 87 46.68 -31.76 -25.77
C ARG A 87 45.29 -31.11 -25.83
N CYS A 88 44.68 -30.76 -24.70
CA CYS A 88 43.32 -30.20 -24.62
C CYS A 88 42.23 -31.09 -25.24
N ASP A 89 42.40 -32.41 -25.18
CA ASP A 89 41.53 -33.43 -25.77
C ASP A 89 40.78 -34.27 -24.73
N ILE A 90 41.11 -34.13 -23.44
CA ILE A 90 40.45 -34.83 -22.34
C ILE A 90 39.31 -33.95 -21.82
N LYS A 91 38.11 -34.50 -21.76
CA LYS A 91 36.91 -33.80 -21.32
C LYS A 91 36.81 -33.83 -19.80
N CYS A 92 36.49 -32.70 -19.19
CA CYS A 92 36.33 -32.56 -17.74
C CYS A 92 35.20 -31.54 -17.49
N VAL A 93 33.98 -32.05 -17.32
CA VAL A 93 32.74 -31.27 -17.47
C VAL A 93 32.45 -30.44 -16.22
N PHE A 94 32.42 -31.11 -15.07
CA PHE A 94 32.21 -30.51 -13.75
C PHE A 94 33.38 -30.90 -12.83
N GLY A 95 34.59 -30.53 -13.26
CA GLY A 95 35.84 -30.90 -12.64
C GLY A 95 37.00 -30.01 -13.07
N ALA A 96 38.20 -30.34 -12.60
CA ALA A 96 39.44 -29.67 -12.95
C ALA A 96 40.56 -30.68 -13.24
N ALA A 97 41.61 -30.25 -13.93
CA ALA A 97 42.83 -31.05 -14.07
C ALA A 97 43.48 -31.27 -12.70
N ASP A 98 43.98 -32.48 -12.44
CA ASP A 98 44.76 -32.77 -11.23
C ASP A 98 46.06 -31.93 -11.22
N PRO A 99 46.49 -31.39 -10.06
CA PRO A 99 47.70 -30.58 -9.95
C PRO A 99 49.00 -31.30 -10.38
N ASP A 100 49.06 -32.63 -10.18
CA ASP A 100 50.21 -33.48 -10.43
C ASP A 100 50.08 -34.29 -11.76
N ASP A 101 48.87 -34.61 -12.22
CA ASP A 101 48.62 -35.17 -13.58
C ASP A 101 47.50 -34.43 -14.34
N ARG A 102 47.90 -33.59 -15.31
CA ARG A 102 46.96 -32.79 -16.11
C ARG A 102 45.97 -33.60 -16.94
N ASN A 103 46.20 -34.90 -17.12
CA ASN A 103 45.34 -35.80 -17.86
C ASN A 103 44.27 -36.48 -16.99
N LEU A 104 44.33 -36.30 -15.66
CA LEU A 104 43.33 -36.74 -14.71
C LEU A 104 42.33 -35.61 -14.41
N CYS A 105 41.04 -35.92 -14.48
CA CYS A 105 39.96 -35.00 -14.12
C CYS A 105 39.52 -35.26 -12.67
N ILE A 106 39.76 -34.31 -11.76
CA ILE A 106 39.22 -34.31 -10.40
C ILE A 106 37.81 -33.69 -10.44
N CYS A 107 36.81 -34.41 -9.97
CA CYS A 107 35.44 -33.91 -9.95
C CYS A 107 35.20 -32.87 -8.86
N MET A 108 34.35 -31.89 -9.16
CA MET A 108 33.73 -31.04 -8.17
C MET A 108 32.77 -31.86 -7.30
N GLU A 109 32.51 -31.40 -6.08
CA GLU A 109 31.66 -32.11 -5.13
C GLU A 109 30.25 -32.35 -5.69
N GLY A 110 29.73 -33.57 -5.50
CA GLY A 110 28.45 -34.01 -6.06
C GLY A 110 28.51 -34.55 -7.49
N TYR A 111 29.67 -34.53 -8.14
CA TYR A 111 29.90 -35.17 -9.44
C TYR A 111 30.92 -36.31 -9.36
N TRP A 112 30.82 -37.26 -10.29
CA TRP A 112 31.71 -38.42 -10.35
C TRP A 112 31.96 -38.93 -11.78
N GLY A 113 32.92 -39.84 -11.90
CA GLY A 113 33.28 -40.51 -13.15
C GLY A 113 34.41 -39.80 -13.90
N SER A 114 34.99 -40.46 -14.91
CA SER A 114 36.27 -40.05 -15.52
C SER A 114 36.28 -38.70 -16.25
N ASP A 115 35.12 -38.16 -16.64
CA ASP A 115 34.96 -36.80 -17.18
C ASP A 115 34.09 -35.90 -16.27
N CYS A 116 33.74 -36.38 -15.08
CA CYS A 116 32.87 -35.74 -14.10
C CYS A 116 31.51 -35.30 -14.66
N SER A 117 30.97 -36.05 -15.65
CA SER A 117 29.66 -35.79 -16.22
C SER A 117 28.49 -36.40 -15.43
N GLN A 118 28.77 -37.35 -14.52
CA GLN A 118 27.74 -38.04 -13.75
C GLN A 118 27.49 -37.32 -12.42
N ILE A 119 26.22 -37.29 -11.99
CA ILE A 119 25.80 -36.67 -10.73
C ILE A 119 25.66 -37.79 -9.68
N CYS A 120 26.08 -37.50 -8.45
CA CYS A 120 25.94 -38.42 -7.32
C CYS A 120 24.46 -38.65 -6.94
N PRO A 121 24.11 -39.81 -6.35
CA PRO A 121 22.76 -40.09 -5.90
C PRO A 121 22.20 -38.98 -4.98
N GLY A 122 20.92 -38.62 -5.15
CA GLY A 122 20.28 -37.50 -4.44
C GLY A 122 20.46 -36.13 -5.09
N GLY A 123 21.36 -36.00 -6.07
CA GLY A 123 21.55 -34.76 -6.83
C GLY A 123 22.37 -33.70 -6.10
N LEU A 124 22.59 -32.56 -6.75
CA LEU A 124 23.53 -31.51 -6.30
C LEU A 124 23.10 -30.75 -5.04
N LEU A 125 21.80 -30.75 -4.73
CA LEU A 125 21.27 -30.10 -3.52
C LEU A 125 21.26 -31.05 -2.31
N ASN A 126 21.18 -32.37 -2.54
CA ASN A 126 21.07 -33.40 -1.50
C ASN A 126 22.01 -34.57 -1.84
N ILE A 127 23.31 -34.29 -1.99
CA ILE A 127 24.33 -35.27 -2.35
C ILE A 127 24.30 -36.40 -1.32
N CYS A 128 24.17 -37.65 -1.79
CA CYS A 128 23.98 -38.82 -0.95
C CYS A 128 22.85 -38.64 0.08
N GLY A 129 21.71 -38.15 -0.41
CA GLY A 129 20.52 -37.85 0.41
C GLY A 129 20.70 -36.73 1.43
N GLY A 130 21.85 -36.05 1.46
CA GLY A 130 22.23 -35.11 2.53
C GLY A 130 22.91 -35.77 3.74
N HIS A 131 23.09 -37.09 3.73
CA HIS A 131 23.50 -37.88 4.91
C HIS A 131 24.69 -38.84 4.65
N GLY A 132 25.49 -38.52 3.64
CA GLY A 132 26.72 -39.23 3.31
C GLY A 132 27.63 -38.39 2.40
N TRP A 133 28.80 -38.92 2.08
CA TRP A 133 29.71 -38.31 1.11
C TRP A 133 29.88 -39.23 -0.11
N CYS A 134 30.00 -38.65 -1.30
CA CYS A 134 30.07 -39.38 -2.55
C CYS A 134 31.52 -39.61 -2.99
N ASP A 135 31.88 -40.85 -3.31
CA ASP A 135 33.16 -41.17 -3.93
C ASP A 135 33.19 -40.66 -5.38
N SER A 136 34.06 -39.70 -5.67
CA SER A 136 34.15 -39.04 -6.99
C SER A 136 34.65 -39.95 -8.12
N SER A 137 35.20 -41.13 -7.81
CA SER A 137 35.69 -42.08 -8.81
C SER A 137 34.65 -43.15 -9.18
N THR A 138 33.79 -43.53 -8.23
CA THR A 138 32.82 -44.64 -8.37
C THR A 138 31.35 -44.23 -8.27
N GLY A 139 31.05 -43.02 -7.78
CA GLY A 139 29.68 -42.55 -7.52
C GLY A 139 29.01 -43.16 -6.30
N HIS A 140 29.71 -44.01 -5.55
CA HIS A 140 29.16 -44.69 -4.38
C HIS A 140 29.10 -43.75 -3.18
N CYS A 141 27.94 -43.70 -2.51
CA CYS A 141 27.76 -42.92 -1.31
C CYS A 141 28.25 -43.66 -0.06
N GLN A 142 29.02 -42.99 0.80
CA GLN A 142 29.43 -43.47 2.12
C GLN A 142 28.54 -42.83 3.19
N CYS A 143 27.61 -43.61 3.73
CA CYS A 143 26.56 -43.12 4.62
C CYS A 143 26.98 -43.01 6.09
N GLN A 144 26.46 -41.96 6.74
CA GLN A 144 26.49 -41.77 8.20
C GLN A 144 25.84 -42.97 8.91
N VAL A 145 26.24 -43.25 10.15
CA VAL A 145 25.96 -44.54 10.82
C VAL A 145 24.47 -44.84 11.00
N ASN A 146 23.64 -43.81 11.17
CA ASN A 146 22.18 -43.90 11.28
C ASN A 146 21.43 -43.92 9.93
N TRP A 147 22.14 -43.78 8.79
CA TRP A 147 21.59 -43.65 7.44
C TRP A 147 22.03 -44.77 6.47
N ARG A 148 22.43 -45.93 6.97
CA ARG A 148 22.88 -47.09 6.18
C ARG A 148 21.73 -48.05 5.84
N GLY A 149 20.49 -47.55 5.76
CA GLY A 149 19.33 -48.34 5.33
C GLY A 149 19.37 -48.69 3.83
N ASN A 150 20.03 -47.86 3.02
CA ASN A 150 20.25 -48.09 1.59
C ASN A 150 21.58 -47.48 1.12
N GLU A 151 21.97 -47.79 -0.12
CA GLU A 151 23.24 -47.36 -0.73
C GLU A 151 23.29 -45.86 -1.09
N ASN A 152 22.16 -45.14 -1.02
CA ASN A 152 22.03 -43.71 -1.35
C ASN A 152 21.89 -42.82 -0.12
N CYS A 153 22.02 -43.39 1.09
CA CYS A 153 21.87 -42.73 2.40
C CYS A 153 20.53 -42.02 2.63
N SER A 154 19.46 -42.47 1.96
CA SER A 154 18.12 -41.88 2.05
C SER A 154 17.14 -42.69 2.89
N SER A 155 17.64 -43.64 3.70
CA SER A 155 16.83 -44.40 4.65
C SER A 155 17.62 -44.82 5.88
N CYS A 156 16.91 -44.95 7.01
CA CYS A 156 17.53 -45.21 8.30
C CYS A 156 18.16 -46.60 8.40
N SER A 157 19.29 -46.68 9.10
CA SER A 157 19.88 -47.94 9.54
C SER A 157 18.89 -48.74 10.39
N PRO A 158 18.94 -50.09 10.37
CA PRO A 158 18.13 -50.92 11.25
C PRO A 158 18.26 -50.50 12.73
N GLY A 159 17.13 -50.29 13.40
CA GLY A 159 17.09 -49.76 14.77
C GLY A 159 17.15 -48.22 14.88
N TRP A 160 17.14 -47.48 13.77
CA TRP A 160 16.97 -46.02 13.74
C TRP A 160 15.67 -45.64 13.03
N ASN A 161 15.00 -44.60 13.53
CA ASN A 161 13.71 -44.15 13.03
C ASN A 161 13.57 -42.61 13.15
N GLY A 162 12.55 -42.04 12.51
CA GLY A 162 12.36 -40.60 12.35
C GLY A 162 12.70 -40.11 10.94
N THR A 163 12.24 -38.93 10.58
CA THR A 163 12.49 -38.32 9.26
C THR A 163 13.96 -38.04 9.00
N ASP A 164 14.72 -37.76 10.06
CA ASP A 164 16.16 -37.47 10.00
C ASP A 164 16.99 -38.61 10.61
N CYS A 165 16.37 -39.79 10.78
CA CYS A 165 16.93 -40.97 11.43
C CYS A 165 17.59 -40.66 12.79
N GLN A 166 17.01 -39.73 13.56
CA GLN A 166 17.59 -39.20 14.78
C GLN A 166 17.31 -40.07 16.03
N PHE A 167 16.34 -40.98 15.97
CA PHE A 167 15.93 -41.79 17.12
C PHE A 167 16.44 -43.24 17.00
N ALA A 168 17.33 -43.66 17.91
CA ALA A 168 17.62 -45.06 18.09
C ALA A 168 16.46 -45.74 18.86
N VAL A 169 15.85 -46.75 18.25
CA VAL A 169 14.67 -47.45 18.78
C VAL A 169 15.00 -48.92 19.02
N GLU A 170 15.00 -49.32 20.29
CA GLU A 170 15.16 -50.72 20.68
C GLU A 170 13.80 -51.44 20.74
N LEU A 171 13.73 -52.64 20.15
CA LEU A 171 12.52 -53.47 20.16
C LEU A 171 12.34 -54.12 21.55
N VAL A 172 11.50 -53.52 22.38
CA VAL A 172 11.08 -54.11 23.67
C VAL A 172 10.15 -55.31 23.42
N THR A 173 10.73 -56.49 23.25
CA THR A 173 9.99 -57.74 23.04
C THR A 173 9.42 -58.26 24.37
N GLY A 174 8.29 -57.71 24.79
CA GLY A 174 7.58 -58.18 25.98
C GLY A 174 6.76 -57.09 26.67
N ILE A 175 5.64 -56.70 26.06
CA ILE A 175 4.75 -55.68 26.61
C ILE A 175 3.32 -56.23 26.69
N THR A 176 2.76 -56.24 27.90
CA THR A 176 1.40 -56.72 28.19
C THR A 176 0.33 -55.65 27.92
N SER A 177 -0.93 -56.08 27.80
CA SER A 177 -2.08 -55.25 27.37
C SER A 177 -2.34 -53.96 28.16
N GLN A 178 -1.74 -53.75 29.34
CA GLN A 178 -1.88 -52.51 30.11
C GLN A 178 -1.01 -51.36 29.58
N THR A 179 0.14 -51.62 28.97
CA THR A 179 1.05 -50.57 28.50
C THR A 179 0.60 -49.93 27.18
N VAL A 180 -0.10 -50.69 26.33
CA VAL A 180 -0.72 -50.18 25.10
C VAL A 180 -1.72 -49.06 25.39
N LEU A 181 -2.45 -49.19 26.52
CA LEU A 181 -3.44 -48.21 26.96
C LEU A 181 -2.80 -46.88 27.43
N PHE A 182 -1.55 -46.92 27.88
CA PHE A 182 -0.81 -45.74 28.35
C PHE A 182 -0.08 -45.00 27.21
N TYR A 183 0.38 -45.74 26.18
CA TYR A 183 1.09 -45.14 25.02
C TYR A 183 0.14 -44.48 24.01
N LEU A 184 -1.09 -44.98 23.86
CA LEU A 184 -2.09 -44.38 22.96
C LEU A 184 -2.61 -43.01 23.45
N GLN A 185 -2.31 -42.60 24.69
CA GLN A 185 -2.70 -41.30 25.23
C GLN A 185 -1.73 -40.15 24.93
N SER A 186 -0.53 -40.40 24.38
CA SER A 186 0.55 -39.38 24.32
C SER A 186 1.32 -39.28 23.00
N GLY A 187 1.17 -40.19 22.05
CA GLY A 187 1.85 -40.14 20.74
C GLY A 187 0.99 -39.61 19.59
N ARG A 188 1.00 -38.30 19.33
CA ARG A 188 0.39 -37.73 18.10
C ARG A 188 1.27 -38.05 16.88
N PHE A 189 0.73 -38.74 15.88
CA PHE A 189 1.41 -38.92 14.59
C PHE A 189 1.24 -37.62 13.77
N PRO A 190 2.31 -36.89 13.41
CA PRO A 190 2.19 -35.50 12.92
C PRO A 190 1.60 -35.34 11.52
N TYR A 191 1.32 -36.43 10.80
CA TYR A 191 0.73 -36.40 9.46
C TYR A 191 -0.32 -37.50 9.21
N TRP A 192 -0.77 -38.22 10.25
CA TRP A 192 -1.72 -39.33 10.09
C TRP A 192 -2.88 -39.23 11.07
N ILE A 193 -4.09 -39.51 10.59
CA ILE A 193 -5.34 -39.52 11.36
C ILE A 193 -5.99 -40.91 11.36
N GLY A 194 -6.99 -41.07 12.22
CA GLY A 194 -7.73 -42.31 12.44
C GLY A 194 -7.16 -43.14 13.58
N SER A 195 -8.02 -43.92 14.24
CA SER A 195 -7.72 -44.83 15.36
C SER A 195 -6.68 -45.92 15.06
N ARG A 196 -6.23 -46.03 13.79
CA ARG A 196 -5.12 -46.89 13.34
C ARG A 196 -4.07 -46.16 12.51
N CYS A 197 -4.08 -44.82 12.45
CA CYS A 197 -3.21 -44.01 11.60
C CYS A 197 -3.25 -44.45 10.13
N ASN A 198 -4.46 -44.60 9.59
CA ASN A 198 -4.71 -45.17 8.26
C ASN A 198 -4.85 -44.12 7.14
N THR A 199 -5.06 -42.85 7.48
CA THR A 199 -5.20 -41.75 6.51
C THR A 199 -4.06 -40.75 6.72
N ARG A 200 -3.30 -40.44 5.67
CA ARG A 200 -2.21 -39.46 5.71
C ARG A 200 -2.70 -38.10 5.23
N CYS A 201 -2.44 -37.03 5.99
CA CYS A 201 -2.56 -35.68 5.46
C CYS A 201 -1.39 -35.42 4.49
N VAL A 202 -1.68 -35.26 3.19
CA VAL A 202 -0.68 -35.17 2.12
C VAL A 202 -0.10 -33.76 2.02
N PHE A 203 -0.98 -32.77 1.83
CA PHE A 203 -0.67 -31.33 1.87
C PHE A 203 -1.50 -30.71 3.01
N GLY A 204 -1.11 -31.01 4.25
CA GLY A 204 -1.88 -30.65 5.44
C GLY A 204 -1.40 -31.34 6.72
N TYR A 205 -2.01 -30.98 7.84
CA TYR A 205 -1.63 -31.46 9.18
C TYR A 205 -2.85 -31.86 10.02
N PRO A 206 -2.72 -32.83 10.93
CA PRO A 206 -3.82 -33.31 11.77
C PRO A 206 -4.18 -32.29 12.86
N ARG A 207 -5.49 -32.02 13.03
CA ARG A 207 -6.06 -31.16 14.06
C ARG A 207 -7.15 -31.92 14.83
N PRO A 208 -7.31 -31.71 16.16
CA PRO A 208 -8.49 -32.18 16.89
C PRO A 208 -9.78 -31.67 16.23
N ASP A 209 -10.77 -32.57 16.10
CA ASP A 209 -12.04 -32.29 15.44
C ASP A 209 -13.14 -33.15 16.08
N ILE A 210 -14.08 -32.48 16.76
CA ILE A 210 -15.18 -33.10 17.52
C ILE A 210 -16.17 -33.81 16.58
N ASN A 211 -16.26 -33.39 15.32
CA ASN A 211 -17.15 -33.97 14.32
C ASN A 211 -16.52 -35.17 13.57
N SER A 212 -15.23 -35.46 13.82
CA SER A 212 -14.55 -36.63 13.28
C SER A 212 -14.88 -37.89 14.09
N THR A 213 -15.11 -39.01 13.40
CA THR A 213 -15.29 -40.34 14.01
C THR A 213 -14.13 -40.80 14.87
N ASP A 214 -12.93 -40.24 14.66
CA ASP A 214 -11.70 -40.55 15.38
C ASP A 214 -11.18 -39.35 16.22
N GLY A 215 -11.98 -38.27 16.37
CA GLY A 215 -11.63 -37.08 17.16
C GLY A 215 -10.54 -36.18 16.56
N VAL A 216 -10.04 -36.50 15.36
CA VAL A 216 -8.97 -35.81 14.65
C VAL A 216 -9.27 -35.81 13.15
N SER A 217 -9.03 -34.70 12.45
CA SER A 217 -9.15 -34.58 10.98
C SER A 217 -7.94 -33.87 10.36
N CYS A 218 -7.77 -33.98 9.03
CA CYS A 218 -6.70 -33.27 8.31
C CYS A 218 -7.13 -31.83 8.03
N LYS A 219 -6.34 -30.85 8.48
CA LYS A 219 -6.44 -29.46 8.06
C LYS A 219 -5.49 -29.23 6.88
N CYS A 220 -6.06 -28.85 5.73
CA CYS A 220 -5.32 -28.72 4.49
C CYS A 220 -4.50 -27.42 4.41
N GLU A 221 -3.39 -27.50 3.67
CA GLU A 221 -2.62 -26.36 3.19
C GLU A 221 -3.43 -25.57 2.14
N GLN A 222 -3.02 -24.33 1.89
CA GLN A 222 -3.71 -23.42 0.99
C GLN A 222 -3.78 -24.03 -0.43
N ASN A 223 -4.96 -23.93 -1.05
CA ASN A 223 -5.30 -24.46 -2.38
C ASN A 223 -5.46 -26.00 -2.47
N TYR A 224 -5.50 -26.72 -1.34
CA TYR A 224 -5.79 -28.16 -1.30
C TYR A 224 -7.06 -28.49 -0.52
N TRP A 225 -7.69 -29.62 -0.86
CA TRP A 225 -8.94 -30.07 -0.25
C TRP A 225 -9.06 -31.61 -0.16
N GLY A 226 -10.02 -32.06 0.65
CA GLY A 226 -10.38 -33.46 0.84
C GLY A 226 -9.89 -34.03 2.18
N VAL A 227 -10.38 -35.23 2.53
CA VAL A 227 -10.14 -35.87 3.84
C VAL A 227 -8.67 -36.16 4.16
N ASP A 228 -7.84 -36.23 3.13
CA ASP A 228 -6.39 -36.43 3.16
C ASP A 228 -5.61 -35.23 2.58
N CYS A 229 -6.31 -34.16 2.17
CA CYS A 229 -5.75 -32.99 1.50
C CYS A 229 -4.94 -33.31 0.22
N ALA A 230 -5.27 -34.40 -0.49
CA ALA A 230 -4.56 -34.79 -1.70
C ALA A 230 -5.03 -34.05 -2.97
N ASN A 231 -6.22 -33.43 -2.96
CA ASN A 231 -6.82 -32.83 -4.15
C ASN A 231 -6.46 -31.35 -4.28
N LEU A 232 -6.05 -30.94 -5.47
CA LEU A 232 -5.85 -29.53 -5.79
C LEU A 232 -7.19 -28.84 -6.07
N CYS A 233 -7.34 -27.61 -5.61
CA CYS A 233 -8.53 -26.79 -5.86
C CYS A 233 -8.65 -26.35 -7.32
N PRO A 234 -9.89 -26.06 -7.82
CA PRO A 234 -10.10 -25.51 -9.14
C PRO A 234 -9.28 -24.23 -9.37
N GLY A 235 -8.70 -24.05 -10.57
CA GLY A 235 -7.79 -22.93 -10.87
C GLY A 235 -6.33 -23.13 -10.41
N GLY A 236 -6.05 -24.19 -9.65
CA GLY A 236 -4.69 -24.62 -9.32
C GLY A 236 -3.98 -23.75 -8.30
N LEU A 237 -2.64 -23.76 -8.29
CA LEU A 237 -1.82 -23.12 -7.24
C LEU A 237 -1.64 -21.60 -7.37
N ARG A 238 -2.02 -21.00 -8.50
CA ARG A 238 -1.83 -19.56 -8.77
C ARG A 238 -3.12 -18.76 -8.77
N GLU A 239 -4.18 -19.35 -9.34
CA GLU A 239 -5.47 -18.70 -9.56
C GLU A 239 -6.59 -19.59 -9.01
N THR A 240 -6.44 -20.05 -7.76
CA THR A 240 -7.47 -20.81 -7.04
C THR A 240 -8.82 -20.10 -7.17
N CYS A 241 -9.83 -20.81 -7.68
CA CYS A 241 -11.14 -20.24 -7.99
C CYS A 241 -11.05 -19.00 -8.92
N ASN A 242 -10.23 -19.10 -9.98
CA ASN A 242 -9.82 -18.00 -10.88
C ASN A 242 -9.21 -16.78 -10.17
N GLY A 243 -8.75 -16.92 -8.93
CA GLY A 243 -8.28 -15.81 -8.11
C GLY A 243 -9.39 -14.92 -7.51
N HIS A 244 -10.66 -15.32 -7.69
CA HIS A 244 -11.89 -14.58 -7.36
C HIS A 244 -12.80 -15.36 -6.38
N GLY A 245 -12.20 -16.16 -5.51
CA GLY A 245 -12.92 -16.97 -4.53
C GLY A 245 -12.02 -17.82 -3.65
N VAL A 246 -12.61 -18.45 -2.66
CA VAL A 246 -11.94 -19.38 -1.74
C VAL A 246 -12.44 -20.79 -1.99
N CYS A 247 -11.50 -21.72 -2.10
CA CYS A 247 -11.82 -23.13 -2.22
C CYS A 247 -12.15 -23.73 -0.84
N SER A 248 -13.30 -24.38 -0.73
CA SER A 248 -13.67 -25.16 0.44
C SER A 248 -12.76 -26.39 0.59
N VAL A 249 -12.05 -26.45 1.72
CA VAL A 249 -11.12 -27.54 2.07
C VAL A 249 -11.81 -28.91 2.24
N THR A 250 -13.14 -28.96 2.37
CA THR A 250 -13.87 -30.22 2.62
C THR A 250 -14.29 -30.93 1.33
N ASN A 251 -14.67 -30.18 0.30
CA ASN A 251 -15.34 -30.69 -0.91
C ASN A 251 -14.85 -30.04 -2.22
N GLY A 252 -13.87 -29.14 -2.17
CA GLY A 252 -13.28 -28.51 -3.35
C GLY A 252 -14.16 -27.49 -4.07
N THR A 253 -15.33 -27.15 -3.53
CA THR A 253 -16.22 -26.15 -4.13
C THR A 253 -15.66 -24.75 -3.89
N CYS A 254 -15.62 -23.94 -4.94
CA CYS A 254 -15.27 -22.53 -4.83
C CYS A 254 -16.45 -21.71 -4.29
N GLU A 255 -16.24 -21.06 -3.15
CA GLU A 255 -17.04 -19.94 -2.66
C GLU A 255 -16.50 -18.67 -3.33
N CYS A 256 -17.23 -18.16 -4.31
CA CYS A 256 -16.82 -16.98 -5.06
C CYS A 256 -16.98 -15.69 -4.26
N GLU A 257 -16.14 -14.70 -4.56
CA GLU A 257 -16.36 -13.32 -4.15
C GLU A 257 -17.74 -12.82 -4.66
N PRO A 258 -18.42 -11.88 -3.98
CA PRO A 258 -19.81 -11.52 -4.28
C PRO A 258 -20.12 -11.05 -5.71
N HIS A 259 -19.14 -10.51 -6.43
CA HIS A 259 -19.30 -10.08 -7.83
C HIS A 259 -19.17 -11.24 -8.81
N TRP A 260 -18.74 -12.42 -8.35
CA TRP A 260 -18.35 -13.55 -9.17
C TRP A 260 -19.26 -14.75 -8.95
N LYS A 261 -19.56 -15.45 -10.04
CA LYS A 261 -20.36 -16.68 -10.07
C LYS A 261 -19.80 -17.68 -11.07
N GLY A 262 -20.37 -18.88 -11.01
CA GLY A 262 -19.89 -20.07 -11.69
C GLY A 262 -19.64 -21.12 -10.63
N ASN A 263 -20.53 -22.09 -10.51
CA ASN A 263 -20.46 -23.11 -9.48
C ASN A 263 -20.51 -24.50 -10.12
N ILE A 264 -19.55 -25.35 -9.75
CA ILE A 264 -19.39 -26.71 -10.29
C ILE A 264 -20.46 -27.67 -9.69
N SER A 265 -21.09 -27.29 -8.57
CA SER A 265 -21.90 -28.19 -7.73
C SER A 265 -23.27 -28.61 -8.27
N ALA A 266 -23.68 -28.17 -9.47
CA ALA A 266 -25.01 -28.48 -10.03
C ALA A 266 -25.01 -29.51 -11.18
N GLU A 267 -23.89 -29.73 -11.89
CA GLU A 267 -23.84 -30.58 -13.10
C GLU A 267 -22.98 -31.85 -12.97
N TYR A 268 -22.40 -32.12 -11.79
CA TYR A 268 -21.53 -33.28 -11.56
C TYR A 268 -22.30 -34.62 -11.39
N ASN A 269 -23.28 -34.87 -12.26
CA ASN A 269 -24.02 -36.14 -12.36
C ASN A 269 -24.33 -36.56 -13.82
N ALA A 270 -23.70 -35.91 -14.82
CA ALA A 270 -23.72 -36.38 -16.20
C ALA A 270 -22.48 -37.28 -16.47
N PRO A 271 -22.62 -38.41 -17.18
CA PRO A 271 -21.48 -39.15 -17.69
C PRO A 271 -20.65 -38.28 -18.64
N ILE A 272 -19.33 -38.44 -18.61
CA ILE A 272 -18.41 -37.75 -19.52
C ILE A 272 -18.57 -38.36 -20.92
N ASP A 273 -19.36 -37.72 -21.79
CA ASP A 273 -19.40 -38.03 -23.22
C ASP A 273 -18.15 -37.44 -23.90
N GLU A 274 -17.45 -38.24 -24.71
CA GLU A 274 -16.12 -37.93 -25.30
C GLU A 274 -16.11 -36.82 -26.39
N ASN A 275 -17.11 -35.93 -26.46
CA ASN A 275 -17.15 -34.85 -27.45
C ASN A 275 -17.61 -33.50 -26.86
N ASN A 276 -16.63 -32.65 -26.55
CA ASN A 276 -16.75 -31.19 -26.36
C ASN A 276 -17.86 -30.68 -25.41
N SER A 277 -17.57 -30.67 -24.12
CA SER A 277 -18.03 -29.61 -23.21
C SER A 277 -16.89 -29.19 -22.27
N VAL A 278 -16.48 -27.93 -22.33
CA VAL A 278 -15.54 -27.36 -21.37
C VAL A 278 -16.28 -27.19 -20.05
N SER A 279 -15.80 -27.81 -18.97
CA SER A 279 -16.41 -27.64 -17.65
C SER A 279 -16.41 -26.16 -17.24
N PRO A 280 -17.53 -25.61 -16.73
CA PRO A 280 -17.59 -24.21 -16.35
C PRO A 280 -16.58 -23.91 -15.24
N ILE A 281 -15.65 -22.99 -15.51
CA ILE A 281 -14.61 -22.61 -14.55
C ILE A 281 -15.28 -21.80 -13.44
N PRO A 282 -15.07 -22.13 -12.14
CA PRO A 282 -15.76 -21.42 -11.07
C PRO A 282 -15.31 -19.98 -10.95
N CYS A 283 -16.22 -19.10 -10.51
CA CYS A 283 -15.94 -17.68 -10.29
C CYS A 283 -15.37 -16.97 -11.54
N SER A 284 -15.89 -17.31 -12.73
CA SER A 284 -15.43 -16.77 -14.03
C SER A 284 -16.40 -15.77 -14.68
N ARG A 285 -17.55 -15.51 -14.06
CA ARG A 285 -18.64 -14.68 -14.61
C ARG A 285 -19.19 -13.74 -13.56
N CYS A 286 -19.64 -12.56 -13.96
CA CYS A 286 -20.20 -11.59 -13.01
C CYS A 286 -21.57 -12.01 -12.46
N THR A 287 -21.87 -11.69 -11.20
CA THR A 287 -23.23 -11.84 -10.62
C THR A 287 -24.21 -10.86 -11.28
N PRO A 288 -25.54 -11.10 -11.20
CA PRO A 288 -26.52 -10.19 -11.77
C PRO A 288 -26.36 -8.77 -11.18
N GLY A 289 -26.34 -7.77 -12.05
CA GLY A 289 -26.08 -6.38 -11.66
C GLY A 289 -24.60 -5.98 -11.62
N TRP A 290 -23.69 -6.84 -12.07
CA TRP A 290 -22.27 -6.55 -12.25
C TRP A 290 -21.82 -6.85 -13.69
N THR A 291 -20.86 -6.07 -14.20
CA THR A 291 -20.36 -6.15 -15.58
C THR A 291 -18.86 -5.80 -15.66
N GLY A 292 -18.26 -6.00 -16.83
CA GLY A 292 -16.82 -5.93 -17.07
C GLY A 292 -16.12 -7.29 -17.00
N ALA A 293 -14.88 -7.36 -17.49
CA ALA A 293 -14.05 -8.56 -17.46
C ALA A 293 -13.41 -8.81 -16.08
N ASP A 294 -13.45 -7.82 -15.20
CA ASP A 294 -13.03 -7.85 -13.79
C ASP A 294 -14.23 -7.77 -12.82
N CYS A 295 -15.46 -7.76 -13.35
CA CYS A 295 -16.70 -7.61 -12.59
C CYS A 295 -16.73 -6.43 -11.59
N ALA A 296 -15.96 -5.37 -11.87
CA ALA A 296 -15.79 -4.22 -10.97
C ALA A 296 -16.85 -3.10 -11.13
N ILE A 297 -17.80 -3.28 -12.05
CA ILE A 297 -18.78 -2.25 -12.42
C ILE A 297 -20.17 -2.71 -12.04
N ALA A 298 -20.80 -2.04 -11.08
CA ALA A 298 -22.18 -2.30 -10.71
C ALA A 298 -23.15 -1.50 -11.60
N GLU A 299 -24.22 -2.14 -12.03
CA GLU A 299 -25.24 -1.57 -12.92
C GLU A 299 -26.60 -2.18 -12.56
N ASP A 300 -27.64 -1.37 -12.42
CA ASP A 300 -29.01 -1.87 -12.49
C ASP A 300 -29.62 -1.48 -13.85
N SER A 301 -30.11 -2.47 -14.58
CA SER A 301 -30.83 -2.31 -15.84
C SER A 301 -32.26 -1.81 -15.62
N SER A 302 -32.88 -2.10 -14.47
CA SER A 302 -34.28 -1.75 -14.16
C SER A 302 -34.52 -0.24 -14.11
N ILE A 303 -33.47 0.54 -13.82
CA ILE A 303 -33.49 2.00 -13.73
C ILE A 303 -33.72 2.67 -15.11
N LEU A 304 -33.33 2.03 -16.21
CA LEU A 304 -33.47 2.60 -17.56
C LEU A 304 -34.87 2.44 -18.16
N ASP A 305 -35.58 1.36 -17.81
CA ASP A 305 -36.87 1.01 -18.45
C ASP A 305 -38.03 1.92 -18.03
N ASN A 306 -37.82 2.79 -17.03
CA ASN A 306 -38.84 3.71 -16.53
C ASN A 306 -38.36 5.17 -16.50
N SER A 307 -38.84 5.96 -17.46
CA SER A 307 -38.57 7.40 -17.56
C SER A 307 -39.14 8.25 -16.40
N SER A 308 -39.84 7.65 -15.42
CA SER A 308 -40.29 8.33 -14.20
C SER A 308 -39.28 8.30 -13.06
N ILE A 309 -38.16 7.57 -13.19
CA ILE A 309 -37.15 7.45 -12.13
C ILE A 309 -36.24 8.70 -12.15
N PRO A 310 -35.97 9.35 -11.00
CA PRO A 310 -35.05 10.48 -10.94
C PRO A 310 -33.63 10.09 -11.37
N ARG A 311 -33.05 10.87 -12.28
CA ARG A 311 -31.66 10.70 -12.74
C ARG A 311 -30.72 11.34 -11.74
N ILE A 312 -29.91 10.52 -11.07
CA ILE A 312 -29.03 10.97 -9.98
C ILE A 312 -27.60 10.50 -10.23
N ALA A 313 -26.69 11.46 -10.23
CA ALA A 313 -25.25 11.23 -10.19
C ALA A 313 -24.71 11.51 -8.78
N ILE A 314 -23.73 10.74 -8.34
CA ILE A 314 -23.08 10.88 -7.03
C ILE A 314 -21.56 10.71 -7.18
N ASN A 315 -20.78 11.42 -6.39
CA ASN A 315 -19.36 11.13 -6.14
C ASN A 315 -18.98 11.36 -4.67
N PHE A 316 -18.12 10.53 -4.10
CA PHE A 316 -17.66 10.63 -2.69
C PHE A 316 -16.44 9.75 -2.42
N GLY A 317 -15.85 9.90 -1.22
CA GLY A 317 -14.90 8.94 -0.68
C GLY A 317 -13.56 8.90 -1.41
N ASP A 318 -12.92 7.74 -1.43
CA ASP A 318 -11.79 7.44 -2.31
C ASP A 318 -12.29 7.09 -3.73
N PRO A 319 -12.23 8.02 -4.71
CA PRO A 319 -13.47 8.47 -5.32
C PRO A 319 -14.32 7.40 -6.00
N HIS A 320 -15.46 7.15 -5.38
CA HIS A 320 -16.53 6.31 -5.86
C HIS A 320 -17.53 7.16 -6.65
N PHE A 321 -17.99 6.66 -7.79
CA PHE A 321 -18.91 7.37 -8.67
C PHE A 321 -20.16 6.56 -8.95
N THR A 322 -21.30 7.24 -8.95
CA THR A 322 -22.56 6.78 -9.56
C THR A 322 -22.92 7.76 -10.65
N SER A 323 -23.11 7.28 -11.87
CA SER A 323 -23.57 8.09 -13.00
C SER A 323 -25.07 8.36 -12.95
N VAL A 324 -25.56 9.36 -13.71
CA VAL A 324 -27.00 9.69 -13.82
C VAL A 324 -27.90 8.56 -14.32
N THR A 325 -27.33 7.44 -14.79
CA THR A 325 -28.08 6.24 -15.17
C THR A 325 -27.97 5.10 -14.15
N GLY A 326 -27.27 5.26 -13.02
CA GLY A 326 -27.09 4.18 -12.03
C GLY A 326 -26.03 3.14 -12.37
N VAL A 327 -25.02 3.53 -13.17
CA VAL A 327 -23.75 2.77 -13.30
C VAL A 327 -22.77 3.26 -12.25
N ASN A 328 -22.16 2.34 -11.53
CA ASN A 328 -21.28 2.51 -10.37
C ASN A 328 -19.87 2.02 -10.68
N PHE A 329 -18.85 2.84 -10.38
CA PHE A 329 -17.43 2.55 -10.63
C PHE A 329 -16.51 3.39 -9.74
N HIS A 330 -15.24 3.00 -9.62
CA HIS A 330 -14.21 3.73 -8.87
C HIS A 330 -13.40 4.64 -9.81
N PHE A 331 -12.72 5.69 -9.31
CA PHE A 331 -11.77 6.46 -10.12
C PHE A 331 -10.75 7.23 -9.25
N GLU A 332 -9.58 6.61 -9.06
CA GLU A 332 -8.51 7.05 -8.15
C GLU A 332 -7.42 7.90 -8.83
N ALA A 333 -7.71 8.48 -9.99
CA ALA A 333 -6.75 9.34 -10.67
C ALA A 333 -6.78 10.75 -10.07
N PRO A 334 -5.68 11.26 -9.49
CA PRO A 334 -5.64 12.63 -8.97
C PRO A 334 -5.66 13.65 -10.11
N GLY A 335 -6.18 14.85 -9.83
CA GLY A 335 -6.31 15.95 -10.77
C GLY A 335 -7.67 16.66 -10.73
N ALA A 336 -7.79 17.70 -11.56
CA ALA A 336 -9.04 18.41 -11.81
C ALA A 336 -9.80 17.76 -12.99
N TYR A 337 -11.08 17.43 -12.77
CA TYR A 337 -11.93 16.78 -13.79
C TYR A 337 -13.32 17.40 -13.93
N HIS A 338 -13.88 17.34 -15.13
CA HIS A 338 -15.30 17.61 -15.38
C HIS A 338 -16.16 16.49 -14.78
N LEU A 339 -16.74 16.74 -13.62
CA LEU A 339 -17.61 15.82 -12.90
C LEU A 339 -18.92 15.59 -13.66
N PHE A 340 -19.57 16.68 -14.06
CA PHE A 340 -20.89 16.68 -14.70
C PHE A 340 -21.05 17.95 -15.52
N ASN A 341 -21.49 17.82 -16.78
CA ASN A 341 -21.64 18.94 -17.70
C ASN A 341 -22.99 18.88 -18.43
N SER A 342 -23.65 20.03 -18.52
CA SER A 342 -24.97 20.25 -19.10
C SER A 342 -25.06 21.64 -19.78
N SER A 343 -26.16 21.94 -20.45
CA SER A 343 -26.36 23.25 -21.09
C SER A 343 -26.48 24.45 -20.14
N ILE A 344 -26.64 24.22 -18.83
CA ILE A 344 -26.82 25.30 -17.81
C ILE A 344 -25.73 25.34 -16.73
N VAL A 345 -24.97 24.26 -16.55
CA VAL A 345 -23.89 24.14 -15.55
C VAL A 345 -22.79 23.19 -16.01
N ASP A 346 -21.55 23.61 -15.79
CA ASP A 346 -20.33 22.79 -15.81
C ASP A 346 -19.85 22.62 -14.36
N ALA A 347 -19.92 21.40 -13.84
CA ALA A 347 -19.46 21.04 -12.51
C ALA A 347 -18.10 20.36 -12.58
N GLN A 348 -17.16 20.87 -11.78
CA GLN A 348 -15.76 20.48 -11.75
C GLN A 348 -15.41 19.93 -10.37
N VAL A 349 -14.55 18.91 -10.32
CA VAL A 349 -14.11 18.25 -9.10
C VAL A 349 -12.58 18.21 -9.04
N LEU A 350 -12.03 18.48 -7.86
CA LEU A 350 -10.61 18.32 -7.57
C LEU A 350 -10.39 17.06 -6.73
N ILE A 351 -9.74 16.06 -7.34
CA ILE A 351 -9.31 14.83 -6.67
C ILE A 351 -7.84 15.00 -6.31
N VAL A 352 -7.49 14.80 -5.04
CA VAL A 352 -6.12 14.92 -4.53
C VAL A 352 -5.70 13.65 -3.80
N PRO A 353 -4.40 13.36 -3.69
CA PRO A 353 -3.91 12.29 -2.81
C PRO A 353 -4.28 12.50 -1.34
N CYS A 354 -4.27 11.41 -0.58
CA CYS A 354 -4.29 11.44 0.88
C CYS A 354 -2.88 11.52 1.47
N ASN A 355 -2.79 11.80 2.77
CA ASN A 355 -1.50 11.85 3.46
C ASN A 355 -0.90 10.45 3.62
N ASN A 356 0.37 10.28 3.22
CA ASN A 356 1.21 9.08 3.42
C ASN A 356 0.60 7.75 2.94
N ARG A 357 -0.22 7.78 1.88
CA ARG A 357 -0.75 6.58 1.20
C ARG A 357 -0.79 6.76 -0.31
N VAL A 358 -0.24 5.79 -1.03
CA VAL A 358 -0.13 5.86 -2.50
C VAL A 358 -1.44 5.48 -3.20
N SER A 359 -2.27 4.61 -2.60
CA SER A 359 -3.63 4.30 -3.08
C SER A 359 -4.57 5.51 -2.92
N CYS A 360 -4.74 5.95 -1.67
CA CYS A 360 -5.81 6.83 -1.24
C CYS A 360 -5.87 8.16 -2.00
N ARG A 361 -7.08 8.51 -2.43
CA ARG A 361 -7.46 9.86 -2.86
C ARG A 361 -8.64 10.38 -2.05
N ARG A 362 -8.89 11.68 -2.19
CA ARG A 362 -10.03 12.38 -1.61
C ARG A 362 -10.48 13.53 -2.50
N ILE A 363 -11.70 13.99 -2.31
CA ILE A 363 -12.25 15.13 -3.03
C ILE A 363 -12.07 16.38 -2.17
N SER A 364 -11.21 17.30 -2.59
CA SER A 364 -10.87 18.50 -1.80
C SER A 364 -11.67 19.75 -2.19
N GLU A 365 -12.17 19.82 -3.42
CA GLU A 365 -12.95 20.95 -3.94
C GLU A 365 -13.97 20.49 -4.99
N VAL A 366 -15.16 21.11 -4.96
CA VAL A 366 -16.17 21.04 -6.01
C VAL A 366 -16.53 22.46 -6.43
N SER A 367 -16.52 22.72 -7.74
CA SER A 367 -16.88 24.02 -8.35
C SER A 367 -18.06 23.86 -9.30
N LEU A 368 -19.03 24.76 -9.22
CA LEU A 368 -20.21 24.84 -10.08
C LEU A 368 -20.14 26.13 -10.89
N ARG A 369 -19.95 26.01 -12.21
CA ARG A 369 -19.89 27.15 -13.12
C ARG A 369 -21.15 27.24 -13.98
N THR A 370 -21.86 28.36 -13.87
CA THR A 370 -23.02 28.71 -14.69
C THR A 370 -22.67 29.86 -15.64
N SER A 371 -23.70 30.36 -16.35
CA SER A 371 -23.61 31.50 -17.26
C SER A 371 -23.29 32.81 -16.53
N LYS A 372 -23.76 32.98 -15.28
CA LYS A 372 -23.56 34.19 -14.48
C LYS A 372 -22.71 34.00 -13.24
N THR A 373 -22.52 32.78 -12.76
CA THR A 373 -22.01 32.54 -11.41
C THR A 373 -20.94 31.45 -11.41
N GLU A 374 -19.99 31.56 -10.50
CA GLU A 374 -19.05 30.49 -10.12
C GLU A 374 -19.14 30.29 -8.61
N LEU A 375 -19.55 29.10 -8.19
CA LEU A 375 -19.61 28.68 -6.79
C LEU A 375 -18.50 27.65 -6.55
N SER A 376 -17.75 27.77 -5.47
CA SER A 376 -16.80 26.76 -5.02
C SER A 376 -17.08 26.37 -3.57
N VAL A 377 -16.98 25.08 -3.28
CA VAL A 377 -16.89 24.53 -1.92
C VAL A 377 -15.59 23.74 -1.84
N ARG A 378 -14.68 24.13 -0.94
CA ARG A 378 -13.42 23.44 -0.72
C ARG A 378 -13.05 23.30 0.75
N TYR A 379 -12.28 22.28 1.06
CA TYR A 379 -11.52 22.25 2.31
C TYR A 379 -10.37 23.25 2.24
N ASN A 380 -10.17 24.01 3.32
CA ASN A 380 -9.05 24.93 3.48
C ASN A 380 -7.95 24.34 4.36
N ASP A 381 -8.35 23.57 5.37
CA ASP A 381 -7.56 22.57 6.09
C ASP A 381 -8.42 21.28 6.22
N PHE A 382 -8.03 20.29 7.02
CA PHE A 382 -8.81 19.04 7.18
C PHE A 382 -10.11 19.22 7.98
N GLU A 383 -10.32 20.36 8.64
CA GLU A 383 -11.44 20.64 9.54
C GLU A 383 -12.38 21.74 8.99
N THR A 384 -11.82 22.75 8.32
CA THR A 384 -12.56 23.94 7.86
C THR A 384 -12.93 23.87 6.38
N VAL A 385 -14.23 24.07 6.11
CA VAL A 385 -14.80 24.18 4.77
C VAL A 385 -15.02 25.65 4.45
N VAL A 386 -14.55 26.09 3.29
CA VAL A 386 -14.77 27.43 2.75
C VAL A 386 -15.65 27.33 1.51
N SER A 387 -16.73 28.11 1.50
CA SER A 387 -17.66 28.20 0.38
C SER A 387 -17.67 29.62 -0.18
N SER A 388 -17.25 29.79 -1.44
CA SER A 388 -17.20 31.08 -2.12
C SER A 388 -18.17 31.13 -3.30
N LEU A 389 -18.67 32.33 -3.57
CA LEU A 389 -19.54 32.68 -4.68
C LEU A 389 -18.93 33.85 -5.44
N PHE A 390 -18.93 33.78 -6.76
CA PHE A 390 -18.50 34.86 -7.65
C PHE A 390 -19.58 35.12 -8.70
N ASP A 391 -20.30 36.23 -8.55
CA ASP A 391 -21.23 36.72 -9.57
C ASP A 391 -20.45 37.49 -10.64
N LYS A 392 -20.47 36.97 -11.86
CA LYS A 392 -19.81 37.53 -13.05
C LYS A 392 -20.49 38.79 -13.56
N THR A 393 -21.74 39.05 -13.16
CA THR A 393 -22.51 40.22 -13.60
C THR A 393 -22.20 41.46 -12.77
N SER A 394 -21.98 41.31 -11.46
CA SER A 394 -21.48 42.36 -10.56
C SER A 394 -19.96 42.38 -10.41
N ASN A 395 -19.26 41.28 -10.77
CA ASN A 395 -17.83 41.07 -10.58
C ASN A 395 -17.42 41.16 -9.09
N THR A 396 -18.24 40.64 -8.19
CA THR A 396 -17.96 40.62 -6.74
C THR A 396 -17.86 39.18 -6.20
N PRO A 397 -16.76 38.83 -5.50
CA PRO A 397 -16.71 37.62 -4.69
C PRO A 397 -17.42 37.82 -3.34
N GLN A 398 -18.10 36.79 -2.87
CA GLN A 398 -18.83 36.74 -1.60
C GLN A 398 -18.69 35.35 -0.95
N GLU A 399 -18.75 35.30 0.38
CA GLU A 399 -18.89 34.05 1.14
C GLU A 399 -20.39 33.71 1.32
N LEU A 400 -20.76 32.44 1.16
CA LEU A 400 -22.17 32.03 1.24
C LEU A 400 -22.68 32.18 2.68
N SER A 401 -23.83 32.84 2.85
CA SER A 401 -24.46 32.94 4.17
C SER A 401 -25.05 31.60 4.60
N LYS A 402 -24.73 31.15 5.83
CA LYS A 402 -25.39 29.99 6.45
C LYS A 402 -26.83 30.34 6.83
N SER A 403 -27.79 29.78 6.09
CA SER A 403 -29.23 29.88 6.32
C SER A 403 -29.95 28.67 5.73
N ASP A 404 -31.02 28.22 6.37
CA ASP A 404 -31.95 27.17 5.95
C ASP A 404 -33.06 27.68 5.00
N GLU A 405 -33.23 29.01 4.92
CA GLU A 405 -34.06 29.66 3.90
C GLU A 405 -33.33 29.77 2.55
N TRP A 406 -34.10 29.82 1.45
CA TRP A 406 -33.53 29.95 0.11
C TRP A 406 -32.97 31.36 -0.14
N VAL A 407 -31.68 31.42 -0.43
CA VAL A 407 -30.99 32.61 -0.94
C VAL A 407 -30.91 32.50 -2.47
N GLU A 408 -31.42 33.50 -3.18
CA GLU A 408 -31.41 33.58 -4.65
C GLU A 408 -30.25 34.49 -5.10
N ASP A 409 -29.36 34.01 -5.98
CA ASP A 409 -28.22 34.77 -6.49
C ASP A 409 -28.00 34.53 -8.01
N ALA A 410 -28.16 35.60 -8.81
CA ALA A 410 -27.98 35.67 -10.25
C ALA A 410 -28.71 34.63 -11.15
N ASP A 411 -28.23 33.39 -11.25
CA ASP A 411 -28.90 32.26 -11.93
C ASP A 411 -28.92 30.94 -11.11
N ILE A 412 -28.54 31.02 -9.83
CA ILE A 412 -28.61 29.92 -8.85
C ILE A 412 -29.45 30.33 -7.64
N ARG A 413 -29.81 29.33 -6.84
CA ARG A 413 -30.30 29.53 -5.48
C ARG A 413 -29.76 28.46 -4.54
N TYR A 414 -29.51 28.80 -3.29
CA TYR A 414 -28.90 27.88 -2.33
C TYR A 414 -29.50 28.01 -0.94
N ARG A 415 -29.30 26.97 -0.13
CA ARG A 415 -29.55 26.94 1.32
C ARG A 415 -28.74 25.84 1.98
N TRP A 416 -28.52 25.97 3.29
CA TRP A 416 -27.84 24.97 4.11
C TRP A 416 -28.90 24.10 4.81
N LEU A 417 -28.91 22.81 4.51
CA LEU A 417 -29.81 21.85 5.16
C LEU A 417 -29.30 21.45 6.55
N THR A 418 -27.97 21.47 6.71
CA THR A 418 -27.23 21.34 7.97
C THR A 418 -25.94 22.15 7.85
N ASP A 419 -25.13 22.24 8.90
CA ASP A 419 -23.80 22.87 8.84
C ASP A 419 -22.84 22.29 7.78
N ASN A 420 -23.08 21.05 7.36
CA ASN A 420 -22.22 20.25 6.47
C ASN A 420 -22.89 19.89 5.13
N ILE A 421 -24.15 20.27 4.91
CA ILE A 421 -24.93 19.94 3.69
C ILE A 421 -25.46 21.22 3.05
N LEU A 422 -24.84 21.60 1.93
CA LEU A 422 -25.27 22.71 1.08
C LEU A 422 -26.15 22.19 -0.07
N GLU A 423 -27.38 22.66 -0.17
CA GLU A 423 -28.27 22.41 -1.29
C GLU A 423 -28.21 23.62 -2.25
N VAL A 424 -27.86 23.38 -3.52
CA VAL A 424 -27.81 24.40 -4.59
C VAL A 424 -28.73 23.96 -5.72
N ARG A 425 -29.62 24.83 -6.19
CA ARG A 425 -30.52 24.57 -7.32
C ARG A 425 -30.26 25.58 -8.44
N ILE A 426 -30.13 25.07 -9.66
CA ILE A 426 -29.78 25.86 -10.85
C ILE A 426 -30.96 25.80 -11.82
N GLN A 427 -31.53 26.97 -12.11
CA GLN A 427 -32.70 27.19 -13.00
C GLN A 427 -33.92 26.27 -12.74
N ASP A 428 -34.06 25.70 -11.53
CA ASP A 428 -35.06 24.68 -11.19
C ASP A 428 -35.07 23.44 -12.11
N GLU A 429 -33.89 23.10 -12.62
CA GLU A 429 -33.68 21.98 -13.56
C GLU A 429 -32.68 20.96 -13.02
N ILE A 430 -31.67 21.42 -12.28
CA ILE A 430 -30.64 20.58 -11.66
C ILE A 430 -30.44 21.03 -10.23
N GLN A 431 -30.31 20.06 -9.31
CA GLN A 431 -30.04 20.29 -7.90
C GLN A 431 -28.78 19.54 -7.47
N PHE A 432 -27.88 20.24 -6.79
CA PHE A 432 -26.69 19.69 -6.16
C PHE A 432 -26.91 19.67 -4.64
N ASN A 433 -26.50 18.58 -3.99
CA ASN A 433 -26.33 18.49 -2.55
C ASN A 433 -24.84 18.22 -2.32
N ILE A 434 -24.13 19.17 -1.72
CA ILE A 434 -22.70 19.09 -1.44
C ILE A 434 -22.53 18.81 0.06
N LEU A 435 -21.94 17.66 0.38
CA LEU A 435 -21.74 17.12 1.71
C LEU A 435 -20.25 17.26 2.07
N SER A 436 -19.94 17.86 3.21
CA SER A 436 -18.54 18.01 3.67
C SER A 436 -18.35 17.28 5.00
N TYR A 437 -17.66 16.14 4.99
CA TYR A 437 -17.41 15.34 6.18
C TYR A 437 -15.96 14.86 6.23
N TYR A 438 -15.32 15.01 7.39
CA TYR A 438 -14.01 14.44 7.73
C TYR A 438 -12.85 14.73 6.73
N GLY A 439 -12.88 15.89 6.06
CA GLY A 439 -11.79 16.33 5.18
C GLY A 439 -11.91 15.86 3.71
N THR A 440 -13.09 15.36 3.32
CA THR A 440 -13.44 15.00 1.93
C THR A 440 -14.89 15.40 1.60
N ILE A 441 -15.16 15.71 0.32
CA ILE A 441 -16.45 16.22 -0.15
C ILE A 441 -17.21 15.13 -0.93
N GLY A 442 -18.44 14.85 -0.52
CA GLY A 442 -19.40 14.11 -1.33
C GLY A 442 -20.33 15.07 -2.08
N THR A 443 -20.78 14.70 -3.28
CA THR A 443 -21.79 15.47 -4.03
C THR A 443 -22.84 14.54 -4.61
N ALA A 444 -24.11 14.91 -4.50
CA ALA A 444 -25.23 14.29 -5.21
C ALA A 444 -25.89 15.30 -6.15
N ILE A 445 -26.10 14.92 -7.40
CA ILE A 445 -26.63 15.73 -8.51
C ILE A 445 -27.93 15.11 -8.99
N GLU A 446 -29.04 15.79 -8.77
CA GLU A 446 -30.39 15.38 -9.19
C GLU A 446 -30.82 16.19 -10.42
N VAL A 447 -31.07 15.51 -11.54
CA VAL A 447 -31.59 16.12 -12.77
C VAL A 447 -33.12 16.10 -12.74
N LEU A 448 -33.72 17.22 -12.35
CA LEU A 448 -35.17 17.40 -12.18
C LEU A 448 -35.91 17.53 -13.51
N LYS A 449 -35.25 18.09 -14.54
CA LYS A 449 -35.79 18.22 -15.90
C LYS A 449 -34.69 17.93 -16.92
N GLN A 450 -34.88 16.90 -17.74
CA GLN A 450 -33.92 16.57 -18.79
C GLN A 450 -34.19 17.40 -20.05
N ARG A 451 -33.28 18.33 -20.37
CA ARG A 451 -33.27 19.07 -21.65
C ARG A 451 -32.37 18.43 -22.69
N ASP A 452 -31.12 18.16 -22.30
CA ASP A 452 -30.05 17.65 -23.15
C ASP A 452 -29.38 16.41 -22.53
N GLN A 453 -28.60 15.67 -23.33
CA GLN A 453 -27.82 14.53 -22.84
C GLN A 453 -26.55 15.02 -22.12
N THR A 454 -26.39 14.65 -20.85
CA THR A 454 -25.30 15.14 -19.98
C THR A 454 -23.96 14.48 -20.27
N ASP A 455 -22.88 15.21 -20.04
CA ASP A 455 -21.48 14.79 -20.22
C ASP A 455 -20.72 14.88 -18.88
N GLY A 456 -19.41 14.59 -18.89
CA GLY A 456 -18.59 14.49 -17.67
C GLY A 456 -18.53 13.07 -17.12
N ILE A 457 -17.73 12.86 -16.05
CA ILE A 457 -17.52 11.54 -15.43
C ILE A 457 -18.86 10.87 -15.07
N CYS A 458 -19.80 11.59 -14.45
CA CYS A 458 -21.10 11.04 -14.07
C CYS A 458 -22.18 11.19 -15.16
N GLY A 459 -21.81 11.65 -16.37
CA GLY A 459 -22.74 12.00 -17.43
C GLY A 459 -23.45 10.79 -18.07
N GLU A 460 -24.58 11.06 -18.72
CA GLU A 460 -25.34 10.05 -19.45
C GLU A 460 -24.55 9.52 -20.66
N LYS A 461 -23.79 10.37 -21.36
CA LYS A 461 -22.96 9.94 -22.49
C LYS A 461 -21.91 8.92 -22.10
N GLU A 462 -21.27 9.11 -20.95
CA GLU A 462 -20.18 8.24 -20.53
C GLU A 462 -20.73 6.93 -19.96
N SER A 463 -21.74 6.98 -19.09
CA SER A 463 -22.41 5.77 -18.61
C SER A 463 -23.05 4.94 -19.73
N SER A 464 -23.61 5.58 -20.77
CA SER A 464 -24.08 4.87 -21.97
C SER A 464 -22.95 4.11 -22.68
N TRP A 465 -21.75 4.67 -22.74
CA TRP A 465 -20.57 4.00 -23.31
C TRP A 465 -20.12 2.82 -22.42
N ILE A 466 -20.07 3.00 -21.10
CA ILE A 466 -19.73 1.92 -20.15
C ILE A 466 -20.69 0.73 -20.34
N ARG A 467 -22.01 0.98 -20.33
CA ARG A 467 -23.03 -0.07 -20.57
C ARG A 467 -22.85 -0.76 -21.95
N GLN A 468 -22.52 -0.01 -23.00
CA GLN A 468 -22.29 -0.58 -24.33
C GLN A 468 -21.06 -1.52 -24.34
N GLN A 469 -19.96 -1.13 -23.70
CA GLN A 469 -18.74 -1.95 -23.63
C GLN A 469 -18.92 -3.17 -22.71
N GLY A 470 -19.71 -3.06 -21.63
CA GLY A 470 -20.05 -4.19 -20.76
C GLY A 470 -20.80 -5.27 -21.52
N ASN A 471 -21.82 -4.88 -22.28
CA ASN A 471 -22.59 -5.79 -23.14
C ASN A 471 -21.74 -6.44 -24.26
N GLN A 472 -20.77 -5.72 -24.83
CA GLN A 472 -19.81 -6.29 -25.78
C GLN A 472 -18.85 -7.31 -25.12
N SER A 473 -18.46 -7.06 -23.88
CA SER A 473 -17.64 -8.00 -23.10
C SER A 473 -18.41 -9.29 -22.79
N LEU A 474 -19.68 -9.18 -22.38
CA LEU A 474 -20.57 -10.32 -22.08
C LEU A 474 -20.91 -11.18 -23.33
N THR A 475 -20.94 -10.60 -24.52
CA THR A 475 -21.28 -11.33 -25.76
C THR A 475 -20.09 -12.01 -26.42
N SER A 476 -18.86 -11.67 -26.01
CA SER A 476 -17.62 -12.23 -26.58
C SER A 476 -17.28 -13.63 -26.05
N GLU A 477 -17.94 -14.11 -24.98
CA GLU A 477 -17.73 -15.47 -24.43
C GLU A 477 -18.13 -16.62 -25.38
N ASN A 478 -18.83 -16.35 -26.49
CA ASN A 478 -19.33 -17.35 -27.44
C ASN A 478 -18.58 -17.41 -28.78
N GLN A 479 -17.45 -16.73 -28.93
CA GLN A 479 -16.63 -16.82 -30.15
C GLN A 479 -15.18 -17.19 -29.84
N ILE A 480 -14.74 -18.33 -30.38
CA ILE A 480 -13.33 -18.70 -30.45
C ILE A 480 -12.60 -17.58 -31.20
N ALA A 481 -11.56 -17.02 -30.60
CA ALA A 481 -10.83 -15.88 -31.14
C ALA A 481 -10.22 -16.19 -32.51
N ASP A 482 -10.82 -15.65 -33.57
CA ASP A 482 -10.32 -15.80 -34.93
C ASP A 482 -9.13 -14.86 -35.13
N THR A 483 -7.92 -15.43 -35.23
CA THR A 483 -6.64 -14.72 -35.07
C THR A 483 -6.19 -14.00 -36.35
N SER A 484 -7.09 -13.20 -36.94
CA SER A 484 -6.82 -12.44 -38.15
C SER A 484 -7.50 -11.06 -38.19
N ASN A 485 -7.08 -10.15 -37.30
CA ASN A 485 -6.98 -8.71 -37.60
C ASN A 485 -6.10 -8.01 -36.54
N ASN A 486 -4.89 -7.61 -36.93
CA ASN A 486 -4.01 -6.81 -36.07
C ASN A 486 -4.35 -5.32 -36.19
N ASP A 487 -5.31 -4.86 -35.38
CA ASP A 487 -5.39 -3.45 -34.99
C ASP A 487 -5.38 -3.38 -33.45
N THR A 488 -4.20 -3.12 -32.89
CA THR A 488 -3.90 -3.35 -31.47
C THR A 488 -4.30 -2.17 -30.59
N THR A 489 -5.58 -2.06 -30.25
CA THR A 489 -6.03 -1.36 -29.01
C THR A 489 -7.39 -1.80 -28.43
N ASP A 490 -8.32 -2.30 -29.24
CA ASP A 490 -9.74 -2.47 -28.84
C ASP A 490 -10.20 -3.94 -28.64
N GLN A 491 -9.33 -4.80 -28.08
CA GLN A 491 -9.67 -6.20 -27.74
C GLN A 491 -9.32 -6.60 -26.29
N GLN A 492 -9.23 -5.62 -25.38
CA GLN A 492 -9.36 -5.88 -23.94
C GLN A 492 -10.80 -5.57 -23.54
N GLY A 493 -11.44 -6.50 -22.81
CA GLY A 493 -12.78 -6.29 -22.26
C GLY A 493 -12.84 -5.06 -21.36
N LEU A 494 -14.04 -4.58 -21.10
CA LEU A 494 -14.25 -3.45 -20.19
C LEU A 494 -13.71 -3.80 -18.80
N THR A 495 -12.79 -3.00 -18.28
CA THR A 495 -12.23 -3.13 -16.92
C THR A 495 -12.18 -1.76 -16.26
N GLN A 496 -12.03 -1.77 -14.94
CA GLN A 496 -11.76 -0.61 -14.10
C GLN A 496 -10.56 0.21 -14.63
N ALA A 497 -9.48 -0.46 -15.05
CA ALA A 497 -8.31 0.18 -15.66
C ALA A 497 -8.62 0.86 -17.01
N THR A 498 -9.48 0.25 -17.85
CA THR A 498 -9.94 0.83 -19.12
C THR A 498 -10.78 2.08 -18.89
N ILE A 499 -11.68 2.07 -17.89
CA ILE A 499 -12.45 3.25 -17.48
C ILE A 499 -11.52 4.37 -17.02
N GLN A 500 -10.63 4.10 -16.06
CA GLN A 500 -9.72 5.12 -15.51
C GLN A 500 -8.88 5.79 -16.60
N LYS A 501 -8.27 5.02 -17.51
CA LYS A 501 -7.49 5.56 -18.64
C LYS A 501 -8.32 6.49 -19.53
N ARG A 502 -9.58 6.13 -19.80
CA ARG A 502 -10.50 6.92 -20.62
C ARG A 502 -10.94 8.21 -19.92
N LEU A 503 -11.33 8.14 -18.64
CA LEU A 503 -11.75 9.30 -17.86
C LEU A 503 -10.61 10.34 -17.73
N ILE A 504 -9.37 9.89 -17.44
CA ILE A 504 -8.17 10.75 -17.45
C ILE A 504 -8.01 11.48 -18.79
N THR A 505 -8.18 10.75 -19.90
CA THR A 505 -7.94 11.29 -21.25
C THR A 505 -9.04 12.26 -21.68
N ARG A 506 -10.29 12.03 -21.27
CA ARG A 506 -11.46 12.75 -21.78
C ARG A 506 -11.90 13.94 -20.93
N PHE A 507 -11.81 13.83 -19.60
CA PHE A 507 -12.46 14.78 -18.68
C PHE A 507 -11.50 15.63 -17.85
N ARG A 508 -10.19 15.45 -18.01
CA ARG A 508 -9.19 16.27 -17.32
C ARG A 508 -9.27 17.74 -17.77
N ILE A 509 -9.36 18.64 -16.80
CA ILE A 509 -9.53 20.07 -17.02
C ILE A 509 -8.19 20.69 -17.50
N MET A 510 -8.28 21.60 -18.48
CA MET A 510 -7.17 22.46 -18.88
C MET A 510 -7.19 23.76 -18.07
N GLU A 511 -6.01 24.34 -17.81
CA GLU A 511 -5.84 25.57 -17.01
C GLU A 511 -6.78 26.73 -17.41
N LYS A 512 -6.99 26.94 -18.72
CA LYS A 512 -7.87 27.99 -19.27
C LYS A 512 -9.36 27.77 -18.98
N ASP A 513 -9.78 26.52 -18.74
CA ASP A 513 -11.18 26.12 -18.57
C ASP A 513 -11.50 25.83 -17.09
N ASN A 514 -10.53 25.99 -16.19
CA ASN A 514 -10.63 25.69 -14.77
C ASN A 514 -11.43 26.78 -13.99
N SER A 515 -12.42 26.36 -13.20
CA SER A 515 -13.16 27.21 -12.24
C SER A 515 -12.95 26.80 -10.77
N LEU A 516 -12.00 25.90 -10.51
CA LEU A 516 -11.56 25.54 -9.16
C LEU A 516 -10.63 26.65 -8.61
N THR A 517 -10.85 27.03 -7.36
CA THR A 517 -10.15 28.12 -6.66
C THR A 517 -8.85 27.70 -6.00
N THR A 518 -8.62 26.39 -5.82
CA THR A 518 -7.36 25.86 -5.27
C THR A 518 -6.19 26.16 -6.21
N LYS A 519 -5.15 26.83 -5.68
CA LYS A 519 -3.95 27.31 -6.42
C LYS A 519 -3.25 26.26 -7.29
N TYR A 520 -3.36 24.98 -6.94
CA TYR A 520 -2.71 23.86 -7.65
C TYR A 520 -3.69 22.97 -8.47
N ALA A 521 -4.96 23.35 -8.60
CA ALA A 521 -5.96 22.55 -9.31
C ALA A 521 -5.58 22.23 -10.77
N SER A 522 -4.99 23.18 -11.49
CA SER A 522 -4.57 23.04 -12.91
C SER A 522 -3.27 22.26 -13.13
N ARG A 523 -2.57 21.82 -12.08
CA ARG A 523 -1.24 21.21 -12.19
C ARG A 523 -1.29 19.74 -12.64
N SER A 524 -0.11 19.16 -12.89
CA SER A 524 -0.01 17.71 -13.05
C SER A 524 0.20 17.01 -11.71
N TYR A 525 -0.29 15.78 -11.65
CA TYR A 525 -0.26 14.90 -10.50
C TYR A 525 0.31 13.58 -11.00
N SER A 526 1.40 13.11 -10.39
CA SER A 526 2.02 11.82 -10.73
C SER A 526 1.38 10.62 -10.00
N GLY A 527 0.61 10.89 -8.94
CA GLY A 527 0.11 9.87 -8.00
C GLY A 527 0.99 9.65 -6.77
N ALA A 528 2.15 10.31 -6.69
CA ALA A 528 3.11 10.17 -5.60
C ALA A 528 2.77 10.95 -4.30
N GLY A 529 1.57 11.52 -4.19
CA GLY A 529 1.22 12.37 -3.04
C GLY A 529 1.53 13.84 -3.27
N TYR A 530 2.02 14.52 -2.24
CA TYR A 530 2.38 15.93 -2.27
C TYR A 530 3.90 16.14 -2.22
N MET A 531 4.33 17.38 -2.46
CA MET A 531 5.68 17.88 -2.26
C MET A 531 5.59 19.20 -1.49
N LEU A 532 6.67 19.55 -0.80
CA LEU A 532 6.81 20.86 -0.17
C LEU A 532 7.62 21.82 -1.06
N GLU A 533 7.02 22.95 -1.43
CA GLU A 533 7.61 24.02 -2.23
C GLU A 533 8.38 25.03 -1.35
N PHE A 534 9.60 25.34 -1.78
CA PHE A 534 10.47 26.38 -1.24
C PHE A 534 10.55 27.49 -2.30
N SER A 535 9.44 28.22 -2.48
CA SER A 535 9.32 29.27 -3.50
C SER A 535 9.72 30.66 -3.02
N SER A 536 9.59 30.93 -1.71
CA SER A 536 10.16 32.11 -1.07
C SER A 536 11.53 31.76 -0.49
N GLY A 537 12.54 32.60 -0.76
CA GLY A 537 13.92 32.43 -0.28
C GLY A 537 14.11 32.60 1.24
N ASN A 538 13.13 32.22 2.05
CA ASN A 538 13.22 32.12 3.51
C ASN A 538 12.50 30.88 4.06
N THR A 539 11.90 30.05 3.21
CA THR A 539 11.20 28.82 3.61
C THR A 539 12.17 27.82 4.21
N ALA A 540 11.80 27.23 5.35
CA ALA A 540 12.58 26.22 6.05
C ALA A 540 11.67 25.22 6.75
N VAL A 541 12.01 23.94 6.70
CA VAL A 541 11.44 22.92 7.60
C VAL A 541 12.41 22.76 8.76
N MET A 542 11.94 22.85 10.00
CA MET A 542 12.79 22.79 11.19
C MET A 542 12.29 21.75 12.20
N TYR A 543 13.22 20.99 12.76
CA TYR A 543 12.98 20.11 13.90
C TYR A 543 14.14 20.22 14.91
N ALA A 544 13.83 20.58 16.14
CA ALA A 544 14.78 20.55 17.25
C ALA A 544 14.58 19.26 18.04
N SER A 545 15.60 18.39 18.08
CA SER A 545 15.46 17.11 18.75
C SER A 545 15.45 17.27 20.28
N ASN A 546 14.33 16.96 20.90
CA ASN A 546 14.23 16.68 22.34
C ASN A 546 14.42 15.19 22.66
N THR A 547 14.48 14.33 21.63
CA THR A 547 14.70 12.88 21.75
C THR A 547 16.19 12.55 21.54
N SER A 548 16.69 11.55 22.26
CA SER A 548 18.07 11.08 22.14
C SER A 548 18.22 10.22 20.87
N LEU A 549 18.51 10.89 19.74
CA LEU A 549 18.79 10.23 18.47
C LEU A 549 20.10 9.42 18.52
N PRO A 550 20.21 8.31 17.76
CA PRO A 550 21.41 7.48 17.75
C PRO A 550 22.66 8.25 17.33
N VAL A 551 23.78 7.80 17.89
CA VAL A 551 25.10 8.00 17.33
C VAL A 551 25.35 6.85 16.35
N LEU A 552 25.84 7.15 15.15
CA LEU A 552 25.94 6.23 14.03
C LEU A 552 27.37 6.12 13.51
N ASP A 553 27.81 4.88 13.30
CA ASP A 553 29.08 4.55 12.66
C ASP A 553 28.97 4.55 11.12
N GLU A 554 27.76 4.44 10.59
CA GLU A 554 27.44 4.61 9.17
C GLU A 554 26.00 5.09 8.98
N PHE A 555 25.72 5.73 7.84
CA PHE A 555 24.38 6.23 7.53
C PHE A 555 24.13 6.34 6.03
N THR A 556 22.85 6.48 5.68
CA THR A 556 22.39 6.97 4.38
C THR A 556 21.32 8.04 4.57
N VAL A 557 21.44 9.17 3.88
CA VAL A 557 20.37 10.17 3.71
C VAL A 557 19.89 10.10 2.26
N GLU A 558 18.60 9.82 2.05
CA GLU A 558 17.95 9.79 0.72
C GLU A 558 16.84 10.85 0.67
N ILE A 559 16.71 11.58 -0.44
CA ILE A 559 15.64 12.57 -0.64
C ILE A 559 15.37 12.78 -2.13
N TRP A 560 14.10 13.00 -2.52
CA TRP A 560 13.76 13.53 -3.84
C TRP A 560 13.83 15.05 -3.82
N VAL A 561 14.54 15.64 -4.78
CA VAL A 561 14.71 17.09 -4.89
C VAL A 561 14.52 17.57 -6.33
N CYS A 562 13.85 18.71 -6.48
CA CYS A 562 13.75 19.46 -7.73
C CYS A 562 14.13 20.92 -7.45
N LEU A 563 15.28 21.39 -7.96
CA LEU A 563 15.76 22.76 -7.76
C LEU A 563 15.44 23.66 -8.96
N THR A 564 15.20 24.94 -8.72
CA THR A 564 14.98 25.96 -9.77
C THR A 564 15.88 27.18 -9.60
N ASN A 565 16.16 27.87 -10.70
CA ASN A 565 16.96 29.10 -10.69
C ASN A 565 16.12 30.34 -10.27
N ALA A 566 14.80 30.19 -10.18
CA ALA A 566 13.86 31.24 -9.75
C ALA A 566 12.68 30.67 -8.95
N GLY A 567 12.29 31.35 -7.87
CA GLY A 567 11.22 30.92 -6.95
C GLY A 567 9.83 30.83 -7.61
N GLU A 568 9.50 31.78 -8.50
CA GLU A 568 8.25 31.76 -9.29
C GLU A 568 8.12 30.53 -10.19
N SER A 569 9.24 29.87 -10.52
CA SER A 569 9.26 28.72 -11.42
C SER A 569 9.15 27.36 -10.70
N VAL A 570 9.31 27.31 -9.37
CA VAL A 570 9.22 26.08 -8.56
C VAL A 570 7.94 25.31 -8.87
N ALA A 571 6.81 25.98 -8.69
CA ALA A 571 5.47 25.42 -8.90
C ALA A 571 5.29 24.82 -10.30
N ARG A 572 5.75 25.53 -11.32
CA ARG A 572 5.59 25.14 -12.72
C ARG A 572 6.50 23.98 -13.12
N PHE A 573 7.72 23.94 -12.59
CA PHE A 573 8.73 22.97 -13.01
C PHE A 573 8.68 21.68 -12.20
N CYS A 574 8.47 21.76 -10.89
CA CYS A 574 8.51 20.59 -10.00
C CYS A 574 7.19 19.81 -9.93
N SER A 575 6.07 20.37 -10.40
CA SER A 575 4.80 19.62 -10.52
C SER A 575 4.73 18.75 -11.79
N SER A 576 5.86 18.40 -12.39
CA SER A 576 5.96 17.64 -13.65
C SER A 576 7.10 16.63 -13.60
N ASP A 577 6.80 15.42 -14.06
CA ASP A 577 7.65 14.24 -14.08
C ASP A 577 8.61 14.19 -15.29
N GLN A 578 8.19 14.70 -16.46
CA GLN A 578 8.87 14.45 -17.73
C GLN A 578 9.87 15.54 -18.15
N ARG A 579 10.33 16.39 -17.22
CA ARG A 579 11.20 17.50 -17.60
C ARG A 579 12.62 17.02 -17.90
N ASN A 580 12.95 16.96 -19.18
CA ASN A 580 14.32 16.69 -19.64
C ASN A 580 15.03 18.01 -19.96
N ASN A 581 15.33 18.79 -18.92
CA ASN A 581 16.13 20.02 -19.05
C ASN A 581 17.64 19.72 -18.98
N THR A 582 18.45 20.54 -19.66
CA THR A 582 19.92 20.47 -19.64
C THR A 582 20.57 21.71 -19.04
N GLU A 583 19.79 22.75 -18.72
CA GLU A 583 20.28 23.93 -18.01
C GLU A 583 20.67 23.53 -16.57
N PRO A 584 21.89 23.85 -16.11
CA PRO A 584 22.31 23.52 -14.75
C PRO A 584 21.57 24.40 -13.73
N VAL A 585 21.46 23.87 -12.51
CA VAL A 585 21.11 24.69 -11.33
C VAL A 585 22.30 25.60 -11.02
N THR A 586 22.03 26.88 -10.76
CA THR A 586 23.04 27.93 -10.52
C THR A 586 22.86 28.57 -9.15
N GLY A 587 23.97 28.97 -8.52
CA GLY A 587 23.94 29.55 -7.18
C GLY A 587 23.89 28.51 -6.06
N SER A 588 23.67 28.99 -4.83
CA SER A 588 23.80 28.24 -3.59
C SER A 588 22.43 27.83 -3.05
N HIS A 589 22.22 26.53 -2.80
CA HIS A 589 21.02 25.97 -2.20
C HIS A 589 21.36 24.90 -1.17
N ALA A 590 20.72 24.90 -0.01
CA ALA A 590 20.82 23.83 0.98
C ALA A 590 19.60 22.92 0.94
N VAL A 591 19.81 21.67 0.54
CA VAL A 591 18.76 20.64 0.55
C VAL A 591 18.52 20.16 1.98
N PHE A 592 19.62 19.84 2.68
CA PHE A 592 19.62 19.22 3.99
C PHE A 592 20.71 19.85 4.87
N SER A 593 20.41 20.15 6.14
CA SER A 593 21.37 20.66 7.12
C SER A 593 21.05 20.13 8.52
N VAL A 594 22.07 19.72 9.27
CA VAL A 594 21.97 19.35 10.69
C VAL A 594 23.07 20.07 11.47
N VAL A 595 22.72 20.71 12.57
CA VAL A 595 23.67 21.33 13.51
C VAL A 595 23.55 20.65 14.87
N THR A 596 24.66 20.11 15.34
CA THR A 596 24.77 19.43 16.64
C THR A 596 25.67 20.20 17.59
N ALA A 597 25.76 19.75 18.85
CA ALA A 597 26.73 20.28 19.81
C ALA A 597 28.20 20.01 19.43
N ILE A 598 28.48 19.09 18.50
CA ILE A 598 29.82 18.64 18.13
C ILE A 598 30.28 19.03 16.71
N GLY A 599 29.36 19.52 15.87
CA GLY A 599 29.64 19.82 14.45
C GLY A 599 28.40 20.10 13.61
N ASP A 600 28.61 20.54 12.37
CA ASP A 600 27.58 20.77 11.35
C ASP A 600 27.77 19.87 10.12
N PHE A 601 26.67 19.42 9.54
CA PHE A 601 26.64 18.63 8.30
C PHE A 601 25.57 19.15 7.37
N ALA A 602 25.90 19.33 6.09
CA ALA A 602 24.93 19.79 5.10
C ALA A 602 25.17 19.20 3.71
N ILE A 603 24.07 18.91 3.00
CA ILE A 603 24.05 18.56 1.59
C ILE A 603 23.57 19.78 0.82
N VAL A 604 24.43 20.33 -0.03
CA VAL A 604 24.19 21.61 -0.73
C VAL A 604 24.46 21.48 -2.23
N CYS A 605 23.81 22.31 -3.02
CA CYS A 605 24.20 22.59 -4.40
C CYS A 605 24.84 23.99 -4.42
N ASN A 606 26.06 24.11 -4.95
CA ASN A 606 26.72 25.38 -5.24
C ASN A 606 27.59 25.15 -6.48
N ASP A 607 27.03 25.51 -7.64
CA ASP A 607 27.53 25.20 -8.99
C ASP A 607 27.93 23.71 -9.18
N GLY A 608 27.18 22.81 -8.52
CA GLY A 608 27.45 21.38 -8.40
C GLY A 608 27.08 20.85 -7.00
N LEU A 609 26.83 19.55 -6.88
CA LEU A 609 26.50 18.91 -5.60
C LEU A 609 27.74 18.83 -4.70
N GLN A 610 27.59 19.22 -3.43
CA GLN A 610 28.65 19.21 -2.42
C GLN A 610 28.11 18.72 -1.06
N VAL A 611 28.95 18.03 -0.29
CA VAL A 611 28.69 17.70 1.11
C VAL A 611 29.65 18.50 1.99
N LYS A 612 29.11 19.27 2.93
CA LYS A 612 29.85 20.01 3.96
C LYS A 612 29.80 19.22 5.27
N TRP A 613 30.94 19.08 5.94
CA TRP A 613 31.01 18.48 7.27
C TRP A 613 32.06 19.19 8.13
N ASP A 614 31.60 19.96 9.10
CA ASP A 614 32.37 20.95 9.84
C ASP A 614 33.06 21.95 8.87
N LYS A 615 34.39 21.99 8.91
CA LYS A 615 35.24 22.82 8.03
C LYS A 615 35.63 22.13 6.73
N GLU A 616 35.29 20.85 6.56
CA GLU A 616 35.63 20.06 5.39
C GLU A 616 34.52 20.18 4.33
N LYS A 617 34.92 20.21 3.05
CA LYS A 617 34.02 20.25 1.90
C LYS A 617 34.37 19.13 0.94
N PHE A 618 33.44 18.22 0.71
CA PHE A 618 33.50 17.23 -0.35
C PHE A 618 32.73 17.76 -1.56
N ILE A 619 33.47 18.22 -2.57
CA ILE A 619 32.92 18.64 -3.86
C ILE A 619 32.75 17.39 -4.73
N THR A 620 31.59 17.24 -5.38
CA THR A 620 31.35 16.15 -6.33
C THR A 620 31.37 16.68 -7.77
N ASP A 621 31.74 15.85 -8.73
CA ASP A 621 31.66 16.17 -10.16
C ASP A 621 30.21 16.04 -10.71
N ILE A 622 29.19 16.09 -9.84
CA ILE A 622 27.79 15.87 -10.20
C ILE A 622 27.04 17.19 -10.26
N ASN A 623 26.63 17.56 -11.47
CA ASN A 623 25.73 18.70 -11.71
C ASN A 623 24.26 18.26 -11.68
N LEU A 624 23.42 19.07 -11.03
CA LEU A 624 21.96 19.00 -11.05
C LEU A 624 21.40 19.91 -12.16
N TYR A 625 20.20 19.60 -12.65
CA TYR A 625 19.56 20.32 -13.77
C TYR A 625 18.24 20.97 -13.35
N GLU A 626 17.96 22.14 -13.90
CA GLU A 626 16.87 23.00 -13.43
C GLU A 626 15.49 22.39 -13.71
N GLY A 627 14.71 22.21 -12.64
CA GLY A 627 13.35 21.68 -12.71
C GLY A 627 13.29 20.20 -13.06
N VAL A 628 14.35 19.44 -12.80
CA VAL A 628 14.42 18.00 -13.05
C VAL A 628 14.43 17.26 -11.71
N TRP A 629 13.38 16.47 -11.45
CA TRP A 629 13.34 15.60 -10.27
C TRP A 629 14.54 14.67 -10.23
N THR A 630 15.23 14.71 -9.09
CA THR A 630 16.45 13.96 -8.85
C THR A 630 16.36 13.28 -7.50
N HIS A 631 16.48 11.95 -7.48
CA HIS A 631 16.71 11.21 -6.25
C HIS A 631 18.18 11.36 -5.86
N LEU A 632 18.42 11.92 -4.69
CA LEU A 632 19.73 12.21 -4.12
C LEU A 632 19.93 11.31 -2.90
N ALA A 633 21.00 10.50 -2.92
CA ALA A 633 21.40 9.70 -1.77
C ALA A 633 22.86 9.96 -1.39
N VAL A 634 23.13 10.22 -0.12
CA VAL A 634 24.48 10.39 0.43
C VAL A 634 24.72 9.34 1.50
N THR A 635 25.76 8.52 1.31
CA THR A 635 26.14 7.43 2.23
C THR A 635 27.50 7.72 2.85
N TRP A 636 27.68 7.41 4.12
CA TRP A 636 28.99 7.45 4.76
C TRP A 636 29.18 6.31 5.76
N ARG A 637 30.44 5.88 5.96
CA ARG A 637 30.81 4.89 6.98
C ARG A 637 32.18 5.14 7.59
N THR A 638 32.31 4.88 8.88
CA THR A 638 33.50 5.19 9.68
C THR A 638 34.72 4.33 9.33
N ILE A 639 34.52 3.06 8.98
CA ILE A 639 35.57 2.03 8.83
C ILE A 639 36.65 2.37 7.79
N ASP A 640 36.28 2.99 6.66
CA ASP A 640 37.20 3.48 5.62
C ASP A 640 37.00 4.97 5.29
N GLY A 641 36.12 5.66 6.03
CA GLY A 641 35.74 7.05 5.76
C GLY A 641 35.17 7.27 4.36
N ARG A 642 34.52 6.24 3.78
CA ARG A 642 33.98 6.29 2.42
C ARG A 642 32.70 7.10 2.40
N MET A 643 32.78 8.30 1.85
CA MET A 643 31.64 9.15 1.49
C MET A 643 31.26 8.88 0.03
N GLN A 644 30.01 8.54 -0.24
CA GLN A 644 29.49 8.39 -1.61
C GLN A 644 28.25 9.26 -1.79
N ALA A 645 28.10 9.83 -2.98
CA ALA A 645 26.90 10.55 -3.40
C ALA A 645 26.37 9.89 -4.67
N PHE A 646 25.10 9.49 -4.66
CA PHE A 646 24.39 8.88 -5.77
C PHE A 646 23.26 9.82 -6.23
N VAL A 647 23.11 9.95 -7.53
CA VAL A 647 22.11 10.82 -8.18
C VAL A 647 21.41 10.04 -9.29
N TYR A 648 20.09 9.97 -9.21
CA TYR A 648 19.24 9.34 -10.22
C TYR A 648 18.25 10.37 -10.78
N SER A 649 18.29 10.62 -12.08
CA SER A 649 17.34 11.49 -12.78
C SER A 649 17.22 11.09 -14.25
N ASN A 650 16.01 11.22 -14.81
CA ASN A 650 15.68 10.87 -16.20
C ASN A 650 16.19 9.48 -16.64
N GLY A 651 16.05 8.48 -15.76
CA GLY A 651 16.50 7.09 -15.99
C GLY A 651 18.03 6.88 -15.98
N LYS A 652 18.82 7.92 -15.70
CA LYS A 652 20.29 7.87 -15.64
C LYS A 652 20.77 7.87 -14.20
N HIS A 653 21.91 7.25 -13.98
CA HIS A 653 22.62 7.20 -12.69
C HIS A 653 23.96 7.95 -12.81
N ARG A 654 24.31 8.71 -11.77
CA ARG A 654 25.64 9.30 -11.55
C ARG A 654 26.06 9.03 -10.11
N GLN A 655 27.35 8.81 -9.88
CA GLN A 655 27.91 8.66 -8.54
C GLN A 655 29.25 9.37 -8.40
N SER A 656 29.58 9.79 -7.19
CA SER A 656 30.91 10.23 -6.76
C SER A 656 31.29 9.51 -5.47
N THR A 657 32.58 9.33 -5.22
CA THR A 657 33.09 8.57 -4.07
C THR A 657 34.45 9.11 -3.63
N THR A 658 34.59 9.37 -2.33
CA THR A 658 35.85 9.80 -1.71
C THR A 658 36.08 9.01 -0.42
N TYR A 659 37.35 8.73 -0.13
CA TYR A 659 37.79 7.91 1.00
C TYR A 659 38.45 8.76 2.10
N GLY A 660 38.50 8.23 3.32
CA GLY A 660 39.18 8.89 4.45
C GLY A 660 38.43 10.08 5.06
N ILE A 661 37.20 10.38 4.61
CA ILE A 661 36.36 11.43 5.21
C ILE A 661 35.96 10.99 6.62
N LYS A 662 36.38 11.76 7.64
CA LYS A 662 36.06 11.53 9.06
C LYS A 662 36.30 10.08 9.56
N ASN A 663 37.31 9.38 9.03
CA ASN A 663 37.62 8.00 9.43
C ASN A 663 37.79 7.86 10.97
N GLY A 664 37.15 6.85 11.56
CA GLY A 664 37.17 6.61 13.01
C GLY A 664 36.40 7.64 13.84
N LYS A 665 35.49 8.40 13.22
CA LYS A 665 34.50 9.26 13.91
C LYS A 665 33.15 8.59 13.95
N GLN A 666 32.20 9.23 14.61
CA GLN A 666 30.80 8.84 14.60
C GLN A 666 29.97 10.06 14.21
N PHE A 667 28.83 9.82 13.56
CA PHE A 667 27.87 10.86 13.23
C PHE A 667 26.76 10.90 14.29
N SER A 668 26.23 12.08 14.59
CA SER A 668 25.06 12.21 15.46
C SER A 668 23.99 13.03 14.75
N PHE A 669 22.75 12.53 14.74
CA PHE A 669 21.60 13.32 14.30
C PHE A 669 21.04 14.21 15.42
N ASN A 670 21.57 14.12 16.65
CA ASN A 670 21.04 14.84 17.81
C ASN A 670 21.39 16.33 17.77
N GLY A 671 20.43 17.14 17.30
CA GLY A 671 20.59 18.58 17.16
C GLY A 671 19.40 19.27 16.51
N LEU A 672 19.67 20.39 15.85
CA LEU A 672 18.72 21.13 15.04
C LEU A 672 18.81 20.66 13.58
N PHE A 673 17.75 19.99 13.13
CA PHE A 673 17.54 19.53 11.77
C PHE A 673 16.81 20.61 10.96
N ILE A 674 17.31 20.92 9.75
CA ILE A 674 16.75 21.93 8.85
C ILE A 674 16.79 21.46 7.40
N LEU A 675 15.71 21.70 6.66
CA LEU A 675 15.67 21.60 5.20
C LEU A 675 15.46 22.97 4.55
N GLY A 676 16.01 23.16 3.36
CA GLY A 676 15.86 24.38 2.55
C GLY A 676 16.78 25.55 2.92
N ARG A 677 17.52 25.48 4.03
CA ARG A 677 18.47 26.53 4.47
C ARG A 677 19.72 25.92 5.11
N TYR A 678 20.86 26.60 4.99
CA TYR A 678 22.11 26.22 5.67
C TYR A 678 22.25 26.97 7.00
N MET A 679 22.78 26.30 8.02
CA MET A 679 23.20 26.92 9.27
C MET A 679 24.71 26.79 9.44
N ARG A 680 25.36 27.90 9.78
CA ARG A 680 26.79 27.95 10.12
C ARG A 680 26.93 28.12 11.63
N GLY A 681 26.88 27.01 12.36
CA GLY A 681 26.63 27.02 13.81
C GLY A 681 25.20 27.47 14.11
N TYR A 682 25.00 28.48 14.96
CA TYR A 682 23.67 28.98 15.34
C TYR A 682 23.13 30.12 14.45
N MET A 683 23.79 30.42 13.32
CA MET A 683 23.36 31.49 12.40
C MET A 683 22.91 30.91 11.06
N VAL A 684 21.78 31.39 10.56
CA VAL A 684 21.26 31.05 9.22
C VAL A 684 22.12 31.74 8.17
N ASP A 685 22.54 30.98 7.16
CA ASP A 685 23.36 31.44 6.05
C ASP A 685 22.49 31.60 4.80
N SER A 686 21.92 32.79 4.62
CA SER A 686 20.96 33.10 3.55
C SER A 686 21.56 33.08 2.14
N GLU A 687 22.87 32.85 2.00
CA GLU A 687 23.48 32.51 0.71
C GLU A 687 22.91 31.18 0.16
N TYR A 688 22.48 30.25 1.03
CA TYR A 688 22.06 28.90 0.68
C TYR A 688 20.54 28.69 0.75
N ASP A 689 19.76 29.75 0.64
CA ASP A 689 18.30 29.66 0.66
C ASP A 689 17.81 28.91 -0.60
N MET A 690 17.14 27.79 -0.39
CA MET A 690 16.77 26.88 -1.47
C MET A 690 15.60 27.43 -2.27
N LEU A 691 15.70 27.30 -3.60
CA LEU A 691 14.60 27.50 -4.53
C LEU A 691 14.32 26.15 -5.20
N GLY A 692 13.16 25.56 -4.89
CA GLY A 692 12.85 24.19 -5.35
C GLY A 692 11.72 23.53 -4.57
N ALA A 693 11.63 22.21 -4.69
CA ALA A 693 10.72 21.38 -3.92
C ALA A 693 11.38 20.09 -3.43
N LEU A 694 10.87 19.55 -2.32
CA LEU A 694 11.32 18.30 -1.68
C LEU A 694 10.17 17.31 -1.51
N ASP A 695 10.51 16.02 -1.55
CA ASP A 695 9.60 14.88 -1.38
C ASP A 695 10.40 13.68 -0.79
N GLU A 696 9.74 12.78 -0.05
CA GLU A 696 10.27 11.51 0.49
C GLU A 696 11.70 11.56 1.09
N LEU A 697 11.89 12.25 2.23
CA LEU A 697 13.16 12.19 2.98
C LEU A 697 13.25 10.91 3.82
N LYS A 698 14.32 10.14 3.64
CA LYS A 698 14.63 8.93 4.42
C LYS A 698 16.04 8.98 5.00
N VAL A 699 16.20 8.55 6.24
CA VAL A 699 17.49 8.42 6.92
C VAL A 699 17.64 6.99 7.45
N TRP A 700 18.79 6.37 7.18
CA TRP A 700 19.10 4.99 7.57
C TRP A 700 20.36 4.92 8.43
N GLN A 701 20.42 3.92 9.32
CA GLN A 701 21.55 3.65 10.23
C GLN A 701 22.70 2.85 9.60
N TYR A 702 22.70 2.68 8.27
CA TYR A 702 23.71 1.92 7.53
C TYR A 702 24.01 2.56 6.17
N ALA A 703 25.17 2.24 5.60
CA ALA A 703 25.59 2.74 4.28
C ALA A 703 25.02 1.85 3.16
N LYS A 704 23.96 2.31 2.48
CA LYS A 704 23.26 1.54 1.44
C LYS A 704 24.09 1.40 0.17
N THR A 705 23.97 0.24 -0.47
CA THR A 705 24.53 -0.04 -1.80
C THR A 705 23.72 0.63 -2.92
N MET A 706 24.32 0.74 -4.11
CA MET A 706 23.64 1.27 -5.31
C MET A 706 22.36 0.47 -5.63
N GLU A 707 22.42 -0.85 -5.48
CA GLU A 707 21.33 -1.79 -5.72
C GLU A 707 20.19 -1.59 -4.72
N GLN A 708 20.51 -1.45 -3.43
CA GLN A 708 19.51 -1.17 -2.37
C GLN A 708 18.82 0.18 -2.59
N ILE A 709 19.57 1.24 -2.92
CA ILE A 709 19.01 2.57 -3.24
C ILE A 709 18.08 2.47 -4.45
N ARG A 710 18.54 1.86 -5.55
CA ARG A 710 17.75 1.69 -6.78
C ARG A 710 16.46 0.89 -6.55
N ALA A 711 16.47 -0.08 -5.64
CA ALA A 711 15.29 -0.89 -5.31
C ALA A 711 14.26 -0.14 -4.44
N SER A 712 14.68 0.83 -3.62
CA SER A 712 13.78 1.54 -2.68
C SER A 712 13.38 2.96 -3.10
N MET A 713 14.14 3.62 -3.99
CA MET A 713 13.95 5.06 -4.28
C MET A 713 12.55 5.43 -4.82
N SER A 714 11.84 4.50 -5.44
CA SER A 714 10.50 4.70 -6.03
C SER A 714 9.37 4.07 -5.20
N VAL A 715 9.59 3.83 -3.91
CA VAL A 715 8.67 3.14 -2.99
C VAL A 715 8.44 4.00 -1.73
N LYS A 716 7.18 4.31 -1.41
CA LYS A 716 6.79 4.87 -0.10
C LYS A 716 6.74 3.74 0.95
N PHE A 717 7.02 4.08 2.20
CA PHE A 717 6.94 3.13 3.32
C PHE A 717 5.84 3.57 4.29
N GLU A 718 4.82 2.75 4.39
CA GLU A 718 3.76 2.88 5.40
C GLU A 718 4.15 2.19 6.72
N ASP A 719 5.19 1.35 6.69
CA ASP A 719 5.70 0.50 7.77
C ASP A 719 7.20 0.68 8.06
N TYR A 720 7.66 0.14 9.20
CA TYR A 720 9.09 0.10 9.53
C TYR A 720 9.87 -0.79 8.55
N ARG A 721 11.02 -0.30 8.09
CA ARG A 721 11.98 -1.06 7.29
C ARG A 721 13.28 -1.20 8.06
N GLU A 722 13.91 -2.37 8.00
CA GLU A 722 15.14 -2.67 8.74
C GLU A 722 16.22 -1.59 8.54
N GLY A 723 16.66 -1.01 9.66
CA GLY A 723 17.65 0.06 9.69
C GLY A 723 17.17 1.45 9.26
N LEU A 724 15.87 1.66 9.03
CA LEU A 724 15.29 3.00 8.85
C LEU A 724 15.27 3.73 10.19
N VAL A 725 15.66 5.00 10.21
CA VAL A 725 15.72 5.86 11.42
C VAL A 725 14.67 6.96 11.34
N LEU A 726 14.54 7.62 10.19
CA LEU A 726 13.56 8.69 9.96
C LEU A 726 12.95 8.54 8.57
N ASN A 727 11.64 8.72 8.47
CA ASN A 727 10.91 8.92 7.22
C ASN A 727 10.09 10.23 7.33
N VAL A 728 10.20 11.14 6.37
CA VAL A 728 9.34 12.34 6.26
C VAL A 728 8.75 12.36 4.84
N PRO A 729 7.47 11.99 4.67
CA PRO A 729 6.86 11.84 3.34
C PRO A 729 6.58 13.15 2.60
N PHE A 730 6.28 14.24 3.31
CA PHE A 730 5.76 15.51 2.75
C PHE A 730 4.40 15.37 2.02
N ASP A 731 3.49 14.56 2.57
CA ASP A 731 2.19 14.27 1.96
C ASP A 731 0.99 15.04 2.57
N GLU A 732 1.21 15.94 3.54
CA GLU A 732 0.11 16.66 4.21
C GLU A 732 -0.73 17.52 3.25
N GLY A 733 -0.08 18.14 2.26
CA GLY A 733 -0.72 18.94 1.21
C GLY A 733 -1.31 20.28 1.65
N MET A 734 -1.22 20.61 2.95
CA MET A 734 -1.72 21.83 3.60
C MET A 734 -1.12 21.97 5.02
N GLY A 735 -1.24 23.17 5.61
CA GLY A 735 -0.81 23.44 6.99
C GLY A 735 0.66 23.86 7.14
N GLN A 736 1.07 24.22 8.37
CA GLN A 736 2.42 24.72 8.71
C GLN A 736 3.31 23.68 9.38
N THR A 737 2.92 22.41 9.32
CA THR A 737 3.65 21.29 9.91
C THR A 737 3.67 20.12 8.93
N THR A 738 4.73 19.32 8.98
CA THR A 738 4.81 18.00 8.33
C THR A 738 5.22 16.96 9.36
N VAL A 739 4.73 15.73 9.23
CA VAL A 739 4.94 14.64 10.19
C VAL A 739 6.06 13.74 9.70
N GLY A 740 7.06 13.56 10.56
CA GLY A 740 8.09 12.53 10.39
C GLY A 740 7.82 11.34 11.29
N TYR A 741 8.15 10.15 10.81
CA TYR A 741 8.13 8.91 11.59
C TYR A 741 9.56 8.60 12.02
N LEU A 742 9.83 8.75 13.32
CA LEU A 742 11.11 8.42 13.93
C LEU A 742 11.06 7.01 14.50
N TYR A 743 11.97 6.16 14.05
CA TYR A 743 12.05 4.76 14.44
C TYR A 743 13.20 4.54 15.43
N SER A 744 12.95 3.72 16.44
CA SER A 744 13.98 3.39 17.44
C SER A 744 15.09 2.55 16.80
N PRO A 745 16.37 2.96 16.91
CA PRO A 745 17.49 2.25 16.31
C PRO A 745 17.71 0.89 16.98
N ILE A 746 17.72 -0.18 16.18
CA ILE A 746 18.08 -1.52 16.67
C ILE A 746 19.61 -1.62 16.63
N SER A 747 20.24 -2.03 17.74
CA SER A 747 21.68 -2.35 17.72
C SER A 747 21.91 -3.57 16.83
N VAL A 748 22.87 -3.45 15.90
CA VAL A 748 23.24 -4.51 14.96
C VAL A 748 23.69 -5.79 15.69
N GLU A 749 24.21 -5.66 16.91
CA GLU A 749 24.59 -6.80 17.77
C GLU A 749 23.38 -7.57 18.34
N VAL A 750 22.20 -6.94 18.43
CA VAL A 750 20.97 -7.54 18.98
C VAL A 750 20.15 -8.25 17.90
N ALA A 751 20.15 -7.72 16.66
CA ALA A 751 19.41 -8.28 15.53
C ALA A 751 19.79 -9.73 15.18
N LEU A 752 20.99 -10.19 15.57
CA LEU A 752 21.46 -11.56 15.38
C LEU A 752 20.95 -12.57 16.41
N SER A 753 20.22 -12.12 17.45
CA SER A 753 19.99 -12.93 18.66
C SER A 753 18.57 -13.50 18.87
N LEU A 754 17.53 -13.00 18.18
CA LEU A 754 16.15 -13.46 18.40
C LEU A 754 15.33 -13.55 17.10
N PHE A 755 14.75 -14.73 16.83
CA PHE A 755 13.75 -14.98 15.77
C PHE A 755 12.33 -14.57 16.22
N GLU A 756 12.20 -13.37 16.80
CA GLU A 756 10.90 -12.78 17.15
C GLU A 756 10.79 -11.40 16.48
N ALA A 757 9.59 -11.05 16.01
CA ALA A 757 9.34 -9.77 15.36
C ALA A 757 9.54 -8.61 16.36
N GLN A 758 10.74 -8.04 16.36
CA GLN A 758 11.12 -7.03 17.34
C GLN A 758 10.26 -5.77 17.16
N VAL A 759 9.46 -5.44 18.18
CA VAL A 759 8.55 -4.28 18.15
C VAL A 759 9.40 -3.01 18.13
N VAL A 760 9.47 -2.36 16.97
CA VAL A 760 10.17 -1.08 16.81
C VAL A 760 9.24 0.05 17.22
N ASN A 761 9.57 0.72 18.32
CA ASN A 761 8.83 1.90 18.76
C ASN A 761 8.96 3.02 17.72
N VAL A 762 7.81 3.42 17.16
CA VAL A 762 7.65 4.57 16.26
C VAL A 762 7.22 5.79 17.07
N THR A 763 7.88 6.92 16.85
CA THR A 763 7.53 8.22 17.43
C THR A 763 7.21 9.20 16.31
N ASN A 764 5.97 9.72 16.29
CA ASN A 764 5.62 10.80 15.37
C ASN A 764 6.30 12.09 15.82
N ILE A 765 7.06 12.71 14.93
CA ILE A 765 7.69 14.02 15.15
C ILE A 765 7.01 15.06 14.25
N HIS A 766 6.72 16.24 14.81
CA HIS A 766 6.18 17.36 14.04
C HIS A 766 7.30 18.31 13.68
N LEU A 767 7.54 18.48 12.38
CA LEU A 767 8.50 19.45 11.85
C LEU A 767 7.75 20.73 11.47
N PHE A 768 8.24 21.88 11.93
CA PHE A 768 7.59 23.17 11.68
C PHE A 768 8.08 23.80 10.40
N ILE A 769 7.17 24.32 9.59
CA ILE A 769 7.47 24.96 8.32
C ILE A 769 7.43 26.48 8.52
N HIS A 770 8.60 27.10 8.60
CA HIS A 770 8.75 28.55 8.64
C HIS A 770 8.76 29.07 7.20
N SER A 771 7.90 30.02 6.86
CA SER A 771 7.81 30.59 5.51
C SER A 771 7.26 32.02 5.58
N GLY A 772 7.71 32.92 4.70
CA GLY A 772 7.28 34.33 4.71
C GLY A 772 5.83 34.52 4.28
N ASP A 773 5.44 33.81 3.22
CA ASP A 773 4.06 33.53 2.84
C ASP A 773 3.74 32.07 3.19
N TYR A 774 2.46 31.71 3.34
CA TYR A 774 2.03 30.35 3.71
C TYR A 774 2.80 29.25 2.93
N PRO A 775 3.22 28.16 3.60
CA PRO A 775 4.06 27.14 2.98
C PRO A 775 3.40 26.59 1.72
N GLY A 776 4.16 26.59 0.63
CA GLY A 776 3.67 26.12 -0.65
C GLY A 776 3.57 24.60 -0.62
N TRP A 777 2.35 24.07 -0.55
CA TRP A 777 2.09 22.67 -0.81
C TRP A 777 1.63 22.48 -2.23
N ALA A 778 2.10 21.43 -2.88
CA ALA A 778 1.75 21.13 -4.26
C ALA A 778 1.76 19.61 -4.51
N PRO A 779 1.04 19.12 -5.54
CA PRO A 779 1.14 17.72 -5.96
C PRO A 779 2.58 17.39 -6.36
N SER A 780 3.07 16.22 -5.93
CA SER A 780 4.40 15.77 -6.35
C SER A 780 4.43 15.45 -7.85
N GLY A 781 5.58 15.73 -8.47
CA GLY A 781 5.94 15.29 -9.82
C GLY A 781 6.83 14.03 -9.82
N VAL A 782 7.17 13.47 -8.66
CA VAL A 782 7.95 12.22 -8.58
C VAL A 782 7.11 11.05 -9.07
N HIS A 783 7.66 10.12 -9.85
CA HIS A 783 6.97 8.86 -10.14
C HIS A 783 7.31 7.81 -9.09
N LEU A 784 6.32 7.48 -8.26
CA LEU A 784 6.39 6.37 -7.32
C LEU A 784 5.50 5.24 -7.84
N SER A 785 6.00 4.01 -7.74
CA SER A 785 5.23 2.84 -8.19
C SER A 785 4.18 2.52 -7.13
N PRO A 786 2.87 2.57 -7.41
CA PRO A 786 1.90 2.00 -6.50
C PRO A 786 2.18 0.50 -6.34
N LEU A 787 2.07 0.00 -5.12
CA LEU A 787 2.02 -1.45 -4.88
C LEU A 787 0.69 -1.95 -5.45
N ALA A 788 0.70 -2.31 -6.73
CA ALA A 788 -0.51 -2.57 -7.49
C ALA A 788 -1.21 -3.86 -7.05
N ASN A 789 -2.14 -3.71 -6.12
CA ASN A 789 -3.33 -4.54 -5.97
C ASN A 789 -4.42 -3.70 -5.29
N TYR A 790 -5.65 -3.78 -5.78
CA TYR A 790 -6.85 -3.26 -5.13
C TYR A 790 -7.24 -4.13 -3.92
N SER A 791 -6.27 -4.44 -3.05
CA SER A 791 -6.48 -5.17 -1.81
C SER A 791 -6.68 -4.19 -0.67
N LEU A 792 -7.88 -4.15 -0.11
CA LEU A 792 -8.21 -3.39 1.09
C LEU A 792 -7.19 -3.68 2.20
N ALA A 793 -6.41 -2.66 2.56
CA ALA A 793 -5.35 -2.75 3.57
C ALA A 793 -5.72 -1.89 4.79
N PHE A 794 -6.24 -2.55 5.83
CA PHE A 794 -6.51 -1.91 7.11
C PHE A 794 -5.24 -1.77 7.94
N LEU A 795 -5.11 -0.63 8.66
CA LEU A 795 -3.97 -0.35 9.55
C LEU A 795 -3.74 -1.44 10.62
N ASN A 796 -4.81 -2.13 11.04
CA ASN A 796 -4.74 -3.27 11.95
C ASN A 796 -6.06 -4.08 11.88
N LYS A 797 -6.02 -5.33 12.35
CA LYS A 797 -7.16 -6.26 12.39
C LYS A 797 -8.33 -5.75 13.25
N THR A 798 -8.08 -4.91 14.26
CA THR A 798 -9.13 -4.35 15.12
C THR A 798 -9.97 -3.30 14.35
N LEU A 799 -9.33 -2.50 13.50
CA LEU A 799 -10.01 -1.58 12.60
C LEU A 799 -10.79 -2.35 11.52
N GLU A 800 -10.19 -3.38 10.92
CA GLU A 800 -10.85 -4.29 9.96
C GLU A 800 -12.16 -4.85 10.53
N GLY A 801 -12.12 -5.45 11.74
CA GLY A 801 -13.31 -5.99 12.40
C GLY A 801 -14.41 -4.94 12.64
N LYS A 802 -14.03 -3.77 13.17
CA LYS A 802 -14.98 -2.66 13.41
C LYS A 802 -15.51 -2.04 12.13
N ALA A 803 -14.74 -2.04 11.04
CA ALA A 803 -15.18 -1.55 9.73
C ALA A 803 -16.22 -2.49 9.13
N LEU A 804 -15.95 -3.81 9.16
CA LEU A 804 -16.87 -4.85 8.71
C LEU A 804 -18.20 -4.78 9.46
N GLU A 805 -18.17 -4.71 10.79
CA GLU A 805 -19.34 -4.49 11.64
C GLU A 805 -20.08 -3.21 11.25
N LYS A 806 -19.39 -2.05 11.29
CA LYS A 806 -20.02 -0.74 11.08
C LYS A 806 -20.66 -0.58 9.71
N CYS A 807 -20.00 -1.03 8.65
CA CYS A 807 -20.56 -0.98 7.30
C CYS A 807 -21.70 -2.01 7.16
N TYR A 808 -21.57 -3.21 7.72
CA TYR A 808 -22.60 -4.26 7.57
C TYR A 808 -23.90 -3.86 8.26
N GLU A 809 -23.84 -3.38 9.51
CA GLU A 809 -24.99 -2.81 10.24
C GLU A 809 -25.68 -1.71 9.44
N SER A 810 -24.90 -0.86 8.76
CA SER A 810 -25.43 0.30 8.06
C SER A 810 -26.17 -0.08 6.77
N PHE A 811 -25.66 -1.05 5.99
CA PHE A 811 -26.22 -1.41 4.68
C PHE A 811 -27.16 -2.62 4.71
N TYR A 812 -26.89 -3.59 5.58
CA TYR A 812 -27.58 -4.89 5.63
C TYR A 812 -28.38 -5.13 6.91
N GLU A 813 -28.44 -4.13 7.79
CA GLU A 813 -29.37 -4.09 8.92
C GLU A 813 -30.19 -2.78 8.94
N GLY A 814 -31.20 -2.73 9.82
CA GLY A 814 -32.05 -1.55 9.99
C GLY A 814 -32.73 -1.04 8.71
N LYS A 815 -32.75 0.29 8.56
CA LYS A 815 -33.59 1.02 7.59
C LYS A 815 -33.17 0.86 6.13
N LEU A 816 -31.86 0.81 5.85
CA LEU A 816 -31.37 0.60 4.49
C LEU A 816 -31.67 -0.83 4.03
N GLN A 817 -31.53 -1.82 4.92
CA GLN A 817 -31.97 -3.19 4.62
C GLN A 817 -33.49 -3.30 4.46
N GLU A 818 -34.30 -2.62 5.25
CA GLU A 818 -35.76 -2.72 5.13
C GLU A 818 -36.29 -2.13 3.81
N HIS A 819 -35.67 -1.06 3.30
CA HIS A 819 -36.26 -0.26 2.23
C HIS A 819 -35.45 -0.20 0.92
N CYS A 820 -34.12 -0.35 0.99
CA CYS A 820 -33.17 -0.09 -0.09
C CYS A 820 -32.47 -1.36 -0.60
N SER A 821 -31.67 -2.00 0.25
CA SER A 821 -30.66 -2.98 -0.16
C SER A 821 -31.22 -4.24 -0.86
N PRO A 822 -32.39 -4.80 -0.47
CA PRO A 822 -33.01 -5.90 -1.20
C PRO A 822 -33.56 -5.54 -2.59
N LYS A 823 -33.66 -4.24 -2.93
CA LYS A 823 -34.14 -3.76 -4.24
C LYS A 823 -33.01 -3.27 -5.13
N LEU A 824 -31.98 -2.65 -4.53
CA LEU A 824 -30.80 -2.11 -5.21
C LEU A 824 -29.57 -2.93 -4.83
N VAL A 825 -29.58 -4.23 -5.14
CA VAL A 825 -28.65 -5.22 -4.57
C VAL A 825 -27.19 -4.94 -4.96
N SER A 826 -26.90 -4.69 -6.24
CA SER A 826 -25.53 -4.41 -6.70
C SER A 826 -25.04 -3.04 -6.23
N GLN A 827 -25.91 -2.01 -6.19
CA GLN A 827 -25.54 -0.71 -5.62
C GLN A 827 -25.29 -0.79 -4.12
N ALA A 828 -26.13 -1.49 -3.34
CA ALA A 828 -25.94 -1.65 -1.90
C ALA A 828 -24.58 -2.30 -1.58
N LEU A 829 -24.20 -3.31 -2.36
CA LEU A 829 -22.90 -3.97 -2.27
C LEU A 829 -21.75 -3.03 -2.64
N PHE A 830 -21.84 -2.33 -3.77
CA PHE A 830 -20.85 -1.32 -4.16
C PHE A 830 -20.64 -0.27 -3.06
N TYR A 831 -21.70 0.32 -2.51
CA TYR A 831 -21.61 1.32 -1.46
C TYR A 831 -21.13 0.75 -0.11
N TYR A 832 -21.40 -0.53 0.18
CA TYR A 832 -20.84 -1.24 1.33
C TYR A 832 -19.32 -1.44 1.18
N GLU A 833 -18.83 -1.78 0.00
CA GLU A 833 -17.40 -1.91 -0.25
C GLU A 833 -16.68 -0.56 -0.29
N SER A 834 -17.31 0.47 -0.87
CA SER A 834 -16.88 1.87 -0.70
C SER A 834 -16.73 2.25 0.77
N CYS A 835 -17.68 1.86 1.63
CA CYS A 835 -17.59 2.09 3.07
C CYS A 835 -16.36 1.41 3.70
N LEU A 836 -16.01 0.20 3.25
CA LEU A 836 -14.81 -0.49 3.71
C LEU A 836 -13.51 0.17 3.19
N ALA A 837 -13.49 0.60 1.92
CA ALA A 837 -12.37 1.34 1.32
C ALA A 837 -12.12 2.67 2.06
N ASP A 838 -13.16 3.50 2.15
CA ASP A 838 -13.14 4.79 2.85
C ASP A 838 -12.59 4.68 4.29
N ILE A 839 -12.92 3.60 5.02
CA ILE A 839 -12.37 3.34 6.36
C ILE A 839 -10.94 2.78 6.30
N ALA A 840 -10.66 1.83 5.41
CA ALA A 840 -9.36 1.19 5.28
C ALA A 840 -8.28 2.25 5.00
N ASP A 841 -8.55 3.14 4.04
CA ASP A 841 -7.63 4.19 3.57
C ASP A 841 -7.53 5.36 4.56
N SER A 842 -8.64 5.84 5.14
CA SER A 842 -8.60 6.91 6.14
C SER A 842 -8.10 6.49 7.53
N GLY A 843 -8.14 5.19 7.84
CA GLY A 843 -7.89 4.66 9.18
C GLY A 843 -9.00 4.94 10.20
N SER A 844 -10.17 5.46 9.79
CA SER A 844 -11.21 5.96 10.69
C SER A 844 -12.64 5.58 10.29
N LEU A 845 -13.36 4.94 11.22
CA LEU A 845 -14.78 4.54 11.09
C LEU A 845 -15.70 5.71 10.69
N ALA A 846 -15.29 6.95 10.97
CA ALA A 846 -16.04 8.16 10.64
C ALA A 846 -16.32 8.30 9.13
N HIS A 847 -15.42 7.81 8.28
CA HIS A 847 -15.55 7.95 6.82
C HIS A 847 -16.68 7.11 6.21
N SER A 848 -17.23 6.12 6.95
CA SER A 848 -18.51 5.47 6.60
C SER A 848 -19.68 6.45 6.39
N LYS A 849 -19.59 7.68 6.92
CA LYS A 849 -20.69 8.63 6.88
C LYS A 849 -21.12 8.99 5.45
N LEU A 850 -20.18 9.21 4.53
CA LEU A 850 -20.51 9.63 3.16
C LEU A 850 -21.19 8.53 2.37
N SER A 851 -20.63 7.31 2.37
CA SER A 851 -21.21 6.16 1.67
C SER A 851 -22.64 5.86 2.14
N VAL A 852 -22.87 5.81 3.46
CA VAL A 852 -24.19 5.57 4.06
C VAL A 852 -25.18 6.70 3.75
N SER A 853 -24.76 7.96 3.89
CA SER A 853 -25.63 9.11 3.63
C SER A 853 -26.01 9.21 2.15
N LEU A 854 -25.07 9.01 1.24
CA LEU A 854 -25.32 9.14 -0.21
C LEU A 854 -26.05 7.94 -0.79
N PHE A 855 -25.83 6.72 -0.31
CA PHE A 855 -26.69 5.59 -0.66
C PHE A 855 -28.12 5.78 -0.17
N GLY A 856 -28.29 6.29 1.07
CA GLY A 856 -29.60 6.65 1.60
C GLY A 856 -30.32 7.70 0.75
N PHE A 857 -29.62 8.74 0.30
CA PHE A 857 -30.14 9.75 -0.62
C PHE A 857 -30.51 9.15 -1.99
N TYR A 858 -29.60 8.36 -2.58
CA TYR A 858 -29.82 7.69 -3.87
C TYR A 858 -31.06 6.80 -3.84
N CYS A 859 -31.12 5.90 -2.86
CA CYS A 859 -32.25 5.00 -2.62
C CYS A 859 -33.56 5.77 -2.43
N GLN A 860 -33.56 6.80 -1.59
CA GLN A 860 -34.75 7.61 -1.28
C GLN A 860 -35.42 8.10 -2.56
N LYS A 861 -34.61 8.65 -3.47
CA LYS A 861 -35.06 9.25 -4.72
C LYS A 861 -35.42 8.21 -5.78
N VAL A 862 -34.52 7.26 -6.06
CA VAL A 862 -34.70 6.24 -7.12
C VAL A 862 -35.92 5.36 -6.84
N LEU A 863 -36.17 5.01 -5.58
CA LEU A 863 -37.30 4.15 -5.17
C LEU A 863 -38.53 4.92 -4.67
N GLY A 864 -38.49 6.26 -4.65
CA GLY A 864 -39.62 7.11 -4.21
C GLY A 864 -40.00 6.91 -2.73
N ILE A 865 -39.03 6.58 -1.87
CA ILE A 865 -39.26 6.35 -0.44
C ILE A 865 -39.44 7.70 0.28
N LYS A 866 -40.27 7.74 1.32
CA LYS A 866 -40.42 8.93 2.16
C LYS A 866 -39.15 9.12 3.00
N GLU A 867 -38.55 10.30 2.92
CA GLU A 867 -37.33 10.71 3.67
C GLU A 867 -37.35 10.25 5.13
N CYS A 868 -38.49 10.39 5.81
CA CYS A 868 -38.57 10.10 7.24
C CYS A 868 -38.42 8.62 7.62
N LEU A 869 -38.77 7.70 6.70
CA LEU A 869 -38.51 6.27 6.88
C LEU A 869 -37.00 6.00 6.94
N LEU A 870 -36.21 6.80 6.21
CA LEU A 870 -34.75 6.75 6.16
C LEU A 870 -34.05 7.74 7.13
N HIS A 871 -34.79 8.41 8.04
CA HIS A 871 -34.19 9.29 9.05
C HIS A 871 -33.05 8.59 9.81
N GLY A 872 -31.88 9.25 9.86
CA GLY A 872 -30.64 8.73 10.45
C GLY A 872 -29.60 8.27 9.43
N THR A 873 -29.96 8.02 8.16
CA THR A 873 -28.99 7.69 7.10
C THR A 873 -28.35 8.96 6.53
N TYR A 874 -29.19 9.90 6.07
CA TYR A 874 -28.83 11.23 5.57
C TYR A 874 -29.27 12.29 6.58
N ASP A 875 -28.38 13.20 6.99
CA ASP A 875 -28.61 14.07 8.16
C ASP A 875 -29.76 15.07 7.98
N ALA A 876 -30.10 15.44 6.74
CA ALA A 876 -31.23 16.33 6.47
C ALA A 876 -32.60 15.63 6.42
N PHE A 877 -32.67 14.29 6.48
CA PHE A 877 -33.96 13.59 6.53
C PHE A 877 -34.62 13.79 7.89
N LEU A 878 -35.82 14.35 7.92
CA LEU A 878 -36.59 14.62 9.15
C LEU A 878 -37.25 13.37 9.72
N ARG A 879 -37.61 13.35 11.01
CA ARG A 879 -38.37 12.26 11.64
C ARG A 879 -39.79 12.15 11.11
N CYS A 880 -40.42 10.98 11.23
CA CYS A 880 -41.80 10.81 10.78
C CYS A 880 -42.77 11.51 11.73
N PRO A 881 -43.77 12.26 11.23
CA PRO A 881 -44.78 12.89 12.08
C PRO A 881 -45.52 11.85 12.93
N GLY A 882 -45.35 11.92 14.26
CA GLY A 882 -45.95 10.99 15.23
C GLY A 882 -44.95 10.17 16.06
N ASP A 883 -43.65 10.15 15.73
CA ASP A 883 -42.64 9.49 16.58
C ASP A 883 -42.36 10.26 17.90
N ASP A 884 -42.71 11.54 17.98
CA ASP A 884 -42.55 12.38 19.17
C ASP A 884 -43.33 11.87 20.40
N ASP A 885 -44.37 11.04 20.22
CA ASP A 885 -45.14 10.44 21.31
C ASP A 885 -44.41 9.26 22.01
N LYS A 886 -43.23 8.82 21.52
CA LYS A 886 -42.50 7.65 22.04
C LYS A 886 -41.19 7.92 22.76
N GLN A 887 -40.70 9.16 22.84
CA GLN A 887 -39.56 9.48 23.72
C GLN A 887 -39.77 10.75 24.57
N THR A 888 -39.56 10.59 25.88
CA THR A 888 -39.34 11.65 26.88
C THR A 888 -40.52 12.55 27.31
N LYS A 889 -41.64 11.92 27.69
CA LYS A 889 -42.24 12.29 28.99
C LYS A 889 -41.66 11.37 30.05
N PHE A 890 -40.62 11.83 30.76
CA PHE A 890 -40.24 11.21 32.03
C PHE A 890 -41.50 11.08 32.89
N THR A 891 -41.74 9.90 33.43
CA THR A 891 -42.80 9.74 34.42
C THR A 891 -42.47 10.61 35.64
N PRO A 892 -43.47 11.12 36.38
CA PRO A 892 -43.21 11.88 37.61
C PRO A 892 -42.33 11.10 38.60
N LEU A 893 -42.38 9.76 38.54
CA LEU A 893 -41.55 8.85 39.32
C LEU A 893 -40.05 8.99 39.00
N GLU A 894 -39.67 9.04 37.72
CA GLU A 894 -38.26 9.14 37.29
C GLU A 894 -37.64 10.51 37.62
N ILE A 895 -38.43 11.58 37.51
CA ILE A 895 -38.01 12.93 37.96
C ILE A 895 -37.80 12.94 39.48
N ILE A 896 -38.67 12.27 40.25
CA ILE A 896 -38.50 12.13 41.70
C ILE A 896 -37.26 11.28 42.04
N VAL A 897 -37.04 10.15 41.36
CA VAL A 897 -35.88 9.28 41.61
C VAL A 897 -34.57 9.98 41.28
N THR A 898 -34.48 10.68 40.15
CA THR A 898 -33.27 11.43 39.77
C THR A 898 -32.99 12.59 40.73
N THR A 899 -34.00 13.42 41.06
CA THR A 899 -33.83 14.54 42.00
C THR A 899 -33.48 14.07 43.43
N VAL A 900 -34.11 13.01 43.93
CA VAL A 900 -33.78 12.41 45.24
C VAL A 900 -32.37 11.81 45.24
N SER A 901 -31.96 11.15 44.16
CA SER A 901 -30.60 10.60 44.03
C SER A 901 -29.54 11.71 43.99
N SER A 902 -29.78 12.80 43.24
CA SER A 902 -28.89 13.98 43.24
C SER A 902 -28.80 14.65 44.61
N LEU A 903 -29.92 14.76 45.34
CA LEU A 903 -29.95 15.27 46.72
C LEU A 903 -29.18 14.37 47.69
N LEU A 904 -29.31 13.06 47.58
CA LEU A 904 -28.55 12.10 48.38
C LEU A 904 -27.05 12.16 48.08
N PHE A 905 -26.67 12.30 46.80
CA PHE A 905 -25.26 12.45 46.39
C PHE A 905 -24.64 13.75 46.91
N LEU A 906 -25.37 14.87 46.86
CA LEU A 906 -24.95 16.15 47.45
C LEU A 906 -24.82 16.05 48.99
N LEU A 907 -25.75 15.34 49.66
CA LEU A 907 -25.65 15.06 51.10
C LEU A 907 -24.43 14.20 51.43
N PHE A 908 -24.12 13.20 50.60
CA PHE A 908 -22.93 12.35 50.76
C PHE A 908 -21.62 13.14 50.59
N LEU A 909 -21.53 14.00 49.58
CA LEU A 909 -20.41 14.95 49.40
C LEU A 909 -20.26 15.90 50.59
N LEU A 910 -21.37 16.42 51.14
CA LEU A 910 -21.36 17.24 52.35
C LEU A 910 -20.86 16.45 53.58
N ILE A 911 -21.26 15.19 53.73
CA ILE A 911 -20.77 14.31 54.80
C ILE A 911 -19.27 14.04 54.64
N ILE A 912 -18.78 13.78 53.41
CA ILE A 912 -17.34 13.64 53.12
C ILE A 912 -16.59 14.92 53.50
N LEU A 913 -17.07 16.10 53.09
CA LEU A 913 -16.46 17.38 53.44
C LEU A 913 -16.41 17.60 54.96
N ILE A 914 -17.47 17.25 55.69
CA ILE A 914 -17.52 17.32 57.16
C ILE A 914 -16.52 16.33 57.78
N LEU A 915 -16.41 15.10 57.27
CA LEU A 915 -15.45 14.10 57.74
C LEU A 915 -13.99 14.53 57.47
N VAL A 916 -13.69 15.06 56.29
CA VAL A 916 -12.37 15.62 55.93
C VAL A 916 -12.03 16.81 56.83
N CYS A 917 -12.97 17.72 57.07
CA CYS A 917 -12.79 18.84 58.01
C CYS A 917 -12.57 18.38 59.45
N ARG A 918 -13.28 17.34 59.93
CA ARG A 918 -13.03 16.74 61.26
C ARG A 918 -11.67 16.03 61.33
N ARG A 919 -11.22 15.35 60.26
CA ARG A 919 -9.86 14.77 60.16
C ARG A 919 -8.78 15.85 60.19
N ARG A 920 -8.95 16.95 59.46
CA ARG A 920 -8.04 18.12 59.49
C ARG A 920 -7.97 18.76 60.87
N LYS A 921 -9.10 18.87 61.58
CA LYS A 921 -9.14 19.43 62.95
C LYS A 921 -8.46 18.53 63.99
N ARG A 922 -8.51 17.19 63.83
CA ARG A 922 -7.76 16.23 64.68
C ARG A 922 -6.25 16.30 64.45
N ARG A 923 -5.79 16.30 63.18
CA ARG A 923 -4.34 16.41 62.89
C ARG A 923 -3.72 17.71 63.40
N LYS A 924 -4.48 18.80 63.51
CA LYS A 924 -3.95 20.08 64.04
C LYS A 924 -3.64 20.04 65.54
N SER A 925 -4.38 19.26 66.35
CA SER A 925 -4.11 19.15 67.79
C SER A 925 -2.97 18.18 68.15
N GLU A 926 -2.60 17.26 67.25
CA GLU A 926 -1.48 16.34 67.47
C GLU A 926 -0.12 16.98 67.10
N VAL A 927 -0.09 17.89 66.13
CA VAL A 927 1.15 18.57 65.69
C VAL A 927 1.59 19.67 66.67
N GLU A 928 0.67 20.35 67.36
CA GLU A 928 1.01 21.39 68.35
C GLU A 928 1.68 20.86 69.63
N GLN A 929 1.63 19.55 69.92
CA GLN A 929 2.37 18.96 71.06
C GLN A 929 3.81 18.53 70.74
N ILE A 930 4.21 18.48 69.45
CA ILE A 930 5.53 17.96 69.05
C ILE A 930 6.62 19.05 69.04
N TYR A 931 6.25 20.33 69.00
CA TYR A 931 7.20 21.46 68.87
C TYR A 931 7.65 22.12 70.19
N LEU A 932 7.44 21.48 71.34
CA LEU A 932 7.78 22.05 72.67
C LEU A 932 9.02 21.44 73.36
N HIS A 933 9.73 20.51 72.71
CA HIS A 933 10.99 19.94 73.21
C HIS A 933 12.02 19.75 72.09
N GLU A 934 12.86 20.75 71.84
CA GLU A 934 14.28 20.75 72.23
C GLU A 934 14.98 22.01 71.72
N ALA A 935 16.02 22.46 72.43
CA ALA A 935 16.65 23.76 72.23
C ALA A 935 18.18 23.65 72.12
N GLY A 936 18.77 24.50 71.28
CA GLY A 936 20.20 24.84 71.32
C GLY A 936 21.01 24.48 70.07
N GLY A 937 21.60 25.49 69.42
CA GLY A 937 22.50 25.31 68.27
C GLY A 937 22.69 26.60 67.47
N GLU A 938 23.67 27.43 67.85
CA GLU A 938 23.93 28.77 67.29
C GLU A 938 24.57 28.81 65.88
N ARG A 939 24.27 29.91 65.15
CA ARG A 939 25.14 30.61 64.14
C ARG A 939 25.39 29.90 62.79
N SER A 940 25.63 30.59 61.65
CA SER A 940 25.97 32.01 61.42
C SER A 940 25.74 32.47 59.96
N HIS A 941 25.25 33.71 59.77
CA HIS A 941 25.43 34.65 58.63
C HIS A 941 24.94 34.22 57.21
N LYS A 942 24.03 34.92 56.50
CA LYS A 942 23.89 36.35 56.07
C LYS A 942 24.90 36.86 55.03
N TYR A 943 24.41 37.09 53.80
CA TYR A 943 24.36 38.34 53.00
C TYR A 943 23.36 38.04 51.85
N VAL A 944 22.14 38.64 51.71
CA VAL A 944 21.75 40.06 51.55
C VAL A 944 22.37 40.62 50.26
N ALA A 945 21.67 40.63 49.10
CA ALA A 945 20.58 41.54 48.67
C ALA A 945 21.12 42.96 48.37
N GLU A 946 20.76 43.65 47.28
CA GLU A 946 19.53 44.43 46.95
C GLU A 946 19.83 45.14 45.58
N ASP A 947 18.92 45.69 44.75
CA ASP A 947 17.46 45.65 44.67
C ASP A 947 16.93 46.14 43.29
N GLU A 948 15.59 45.99 43.09
CA GLU A 948 14.59 46.86 42.38
C GLU A 948 14.99 47.70 41.13
N GLY A 949 14.14 47.91 40.11
CA GLY A 949 12.73 47.58 39.77
C GLY A 949 12.52 47.88 38.26
N ASP A 950 11.37 47.70 37.59
CA ASP A 950 9.97 47.79 38.03
C ASP A 950 9.03 47.01 37.07
N HIS A 951 7.76 46.84 37.46
CA HIS A 951 6.68 46.04 36.84
C HIS A 951 5.89 46.81 35.73
N PRO A 952 4.76 46.33 35.15
CA PRO A 952 4.04 45.04 35.26
C PRO A 952 3.89 44.31 33.88
N GLN A 953 3.08 43.27 33.61
CA GLN A 953 2.05 42.49 34.33
C GLN A 953 2.25 40.97 34.07
N ALA A 954 1.58 40.12 34.87
CA ALA A 954 1.21 38.74 34.52
C ALA A 954 -0.06 38.34 35.30
N TYR A 955 -0.97 37.56 34.70
CA TYR A 955 -2.08 36.88 35.39
C TYR A 955 -2.40 35.54 34.72
N SER A 956 -2.98 34.60 35.49
CA SER A 956 -2.92 33.16 35.21
C SER A 956 -4.23 32.41 35.49
N MET A 957 -4.43 31.30 34.77
CA MET A 957 -5.29 30.13 35.04
C MET A 957 -4.80 29.04 34.05
N ARG A 958 -4.40 27.79 34.39
CA ARG A 958 -4.95 26.75 35.29
C ARG A 958 -6.44 26.48 35.00
N GLN A 959 -6.90 25.26 34.72
CA GLN A 959 -6.34 23.91 34.92
C GLN A 959 -7.24 22.91 34.15
N MET A 960 -6.79 21.68 33.88
CA MET A 960 -7.54 20.41 34.06
C MET A 960 -6.66 19.25 33.57
N LEU A 961 -6.50 18.26 34.46
CA LEU A 961 -5.91 16.95 34.24
C LEU A 961 -7.01 15.92 34.61
N ASP A 962 -6.73 14.64 34.43
CA ASP A 962 -7.55 13.49 34.85
C ASP A 962 -8.78 13.21 33.94
N GLU A 963 -9.18 11.99 33.61
CA GLU A 963 -8.53 10.66 33.64
C GLU A 963 -9.51 9.71 32.89
N TYR A 964 -9.02 8.76 32.10
CA TYR A 964 -9.82 7.60 31.67
C TYR A 964 -8.89 6.39 31.57
N ASP A 965 -8.94 5.55 32.60
CA ASP A 965 -8.18 4.31 32.67
C ASP A 965 -8.56 3.35 31.55
N PHE A 966 -7.55 2.64 31.06
CA PHE A 966 -7.72 1.34 30.41
C PHE A 966 -6.67 0.41 31.04
N GLU A 967 -7.10 -0.46 31.95
CA GLU A 967 -6.23 -1.51 32.49
C GLU A 967 -5.91 -2.52 31.38
N PRO A 968 -4.64 -2.95 31.22
CA PRO A 968 -4.29 -4.07 30.37
C PRO A 968 -4.31 -5.36 31.20
N ASP A 969 -5.37 -6.15 31.09
CA ASP A 969 -5.31 -7.55 31.52
C ASP A 969 -4.33 -8.31 30.63
N MET A 970 -3.27 -8.84 31.24
CA MET A 970 -2.39 -9.82 30.60
C MET A 970 -3.07 -11.18 30.64
N ASP A 971 -3.35 -11.75 29.47
CA ASP A 971 -3.46 -13.20 29.32
C ASP A 971 -2.55 -13.65 28.17
N ASP A 972 -1.80 -14.73 28.41
CA ASP A 972 -0.57 -15.06 27.70
C ASP A 972 -0.76 -16.35 26.89
N SER A 973 -0.89 -16.22 25.57
CA SER A 973 -0.88 -17.38 24.66
C SER A 973 -0.37 -17.02 23.25
N PRO A 974 0.36 -17.94 22.59
CA PRO A 974 1.25 -17.59 21.48
C PRO A 974 0.50 -17.46 20.15
N HIS A 975 0.74 -16.37 19.42
CA HIS A 975 0.13 -16.14 18.11
C HIS A 975 1.10 -16.19 16.92
N ASP A 976 0.64 -16.96 15.95
CA ASP A 976 1.17 -17.21 14.62
C ASP A 976 1.80 -16.00 13.89
N THR A 977 2.91 -16.28 13.21
CA THR A 977 3.57 -15.39 12.24
C THR A 977 2.65 -14.92 11.12
N PRO A 978 2.83 -13.68 10.60
CA PRO A 978 1.95 -13.11 9.57
C PRO A 978 2.19 -13.72 8.18
N SER A 979 1.29 -14.60 7.74
CA SER A 979 1.07 -14.88 6.31
C SER A 979 0.09 -13.87 5.73
N VAL A 980 0.41 -13.24 4.59
CA VAL A 980 -0.52 -12.40 3.83
C VAL A 980 -1.63 -13.30 3.24
N MET A 981 -2.74 -13.42 3.95
CA MET A 981 -3.94 -14.13 3.49
C MET A 981 -4.91 -13.16 2.84
N ARG A 982 -5.29 -13.42 1.58
CA ARG A 982 -6.60 -12.98 1.09
C ARG A 982 -7.66 -13.82 1.82
N LYS A 983 -8.40 -13.19 2.74
CA LYS A 983 -9.70 -13.71 3.19
C LYS A 983 -10.79 -13.10 2.31
N PRO A 984 -11.90 -13.81 2.05
CA PRO A 984 -13.06 -13.21 1.42
C PRO A 984 -13.69 -12.26 2.44
N LEU A 985 -13.64 -10.95 2.16
CA LEU A 985 -14.00 -9.90 3.12
C LEU A 985 -15.51 -9.76 3.36
N VAL A 986 -16.35 -10.55 2.67
CA VAL A 986 -17.79 -10.37 2.66
C VAL A 986 -18.49 -11.57 3.30
N ARG A 987 -19.21 -11.33 4.42
CA ARG A 987 -20.28 -12.23 4.87
C ARG A 987 -21.30 -12.31 3.73
N ASN A 988 -21.44 -13.48 3.11
CA ASN A 988 -22.35 -13.70 1.99
C ASN A 988 -23.77 -13.17 2.32
N PRO A 989 -24.24 -12.07 1.67
CA PRO A 989 -25.53 -11.47 2.00
C PRO A 989 -26.71 -12.34 1.54
N ALA A 990 -26.46 -13.38 0.75
CA ALA A 990 -27.45 -14.36 0.30
C ALA A 990 -27.54 -15.62 1.21
N GLY A 991 -27.53 -15.42 2.53
CA GLY A 991 -28.11 -16.35 3.49
C GLY A 991 -27.35 -17.65 3.78
N GLY A 992 -26.59 -17.64 4.89
CA GLY A 992 -26.00 -18.85 5.47
C GLY A 992 -25.53 -18.61 6.90
N VAL A 993 -26.43 -18.73 7.88
CA VAL A 993 -26.06 -18.69 9.30
C VAL A 993 -25.24 -19.94 9.61
N LEU A 994 -23.93 -19.77 9.78
CA LEU A 994 -23.15 -20.68 10.62
C LEU A 994 -23.39 -20.27 12.08
N PRO A 995 -23.71 -21.21 12.98
CA PRO A 995 -24.08 -20.88 14.35
C PRO A 995 -22.89 -20.30 15.12
N GLU A 996 -23.13 -19.20 15.80
CA GLU A 996 -22.34 -18.84 16.98
C GLU A 996 -22.61 -19.86 18.09
N GLY A 997 -21.56 -20.35 18.74
CA GLY A 997 -21.67 -21.21 19.92
C GLY A 997 -20.65 -22.33 19.96
N GLU A 998 -19.57 -22.10 20.70
CA GLU A 998 -19.15 -22.99 21.78
C GLU A 998 -18.12 -22.26 22.68
N GLU A 999 -18.64 -21.53 23.66
CA GLU A 999 -17.95 -21.36 24.94
C GLU A 999 -18.08 -22.67 25.73
N GLU A 1000 -16.97 -23.36 26.02
CA GLU A 1000 -16.82 -24.22 27.19
C GLU A 1000 -15.42 -23.94 27.77
N SER A 1001 -15.28 -23.17 28.85
CA SER A 1001 -15.61 -23.48 30.26
C SER A 1001 -14.56 -24.37 30.96
N ALA A 1002 -13.70 -23.71 31.74
CA ALA A 1002 -13.04 -24.15 32.98
C ALA A 1002 -12.36 -25.55 33.06
N VAL A 1003 -11.02 -25.54 33.18
CA VAL A 1003 -10.31 -25.75 34.45
C VAL A 1003 -9.12 -24.80 34.53
#